data_AF-A0A7G9LXU8-F1
#
_entry.id   AF-A0A7G9LXU8-F1
#
_cell.length_a   1.000
_cell.length_b   1.000
_cell.length_c   1.000
_cell.angle_alpha   90.00
_cell.angle_beta   90.00
_cell.angle_gamma   90.00
#
_symmetry.space_group_name_H-M   'P 1'
#
loop_
_entity.id
_entity.type
_entity.pdbx_description
1 polymer ?
#
loop_
_entity_poly.entity_id
_entity_poly.type
_entity_poly.pdbx_seq_one_letter_code
_entity_poly.pdbx_strand_id
1 'polypeptide(L)'
;MQKNNEKKTILEIINLKKYFTGRNSVNKAVDDVSFTVKEGEIVGLIGESGSGKTTVGRSLLRLYEDFNGFVRLDGRIISGKKISRKRRKFMRKNIQMIFQDPMAALNGQNTIYSILKEPLVVNGIIKEKKRDIKKDWTKVKNNFKYTFLEKSLTLKLENLRISNKLYKPFVEKWDKNAYDITFGNEGNIDDEFNKYFSYLEEKTRINTIVINNLYKNSEKLINLYEQKQQDFRNKNIDLDEVELENARNNYKHQKRLFFFTQEYFDAKEASANNKLQFKEDYSNYHDKLMISKTSIKNFKSEIYNEFKMHKNDARSTYYLDFYFHETKLKYLNKYLYRLISKNIRRLYFLDFEDLKQLGDEFRAYSQNFYKQELNFELKSKADIKKVKTIVDEKFSFDLTKYIQKSDELKFELADKLKKSRKRYFKGAFKVFNEFFKLAPDYHEERVKAKNEFKKAQKNFDIEAEKYIIEYQKRIESINEKINQELEEQKRLQAIDAKLMIHFKENNSKFNQYYKNTFIAQAKTPDKLKQAKIDGKVFQTNVHDRLNGIKSFQIELKYLNKNLHNIYLLLGISKFDLFISKAPKKLANFISGLTIPFRMKRIGELYTQAKIYKSLEDVGLLKQFAYRYPHEFSGGQRQRIVIARALISEPKVIVADEPIASLDISIQAQVVNLLKDLCKTNNIGMVFIAHDLSMIEYVADSVQIMHLGKIVESGKTEAIYANPVHPYTLNLFKAIPKISNANEKFQDVKFELSYLEEQAFPNVSNIYEIEDGIHYIYGTEAQRDKWIQNLKNKE
;
A
#
# COMPACT_ATOMS: atom_id res chain seq x y z
N MET A 1 -13.51 25.63 19.30
CA MET A 1 -14.07 25.47 17.93
C MET A 1 -13.33 24.34 17.21
N GLN A 2 -13.71 23.09 17.44
CA GLN A 2 -13.21 21.95 16.66
C GLN A 2 -14.01 21.90 15.36
N LYS A 3 -13.40 22.25 14.22
CA LYS A 3 -13.93 21.83 12.93
C LYS A 3 -13.89 20.31 12.91
N ASN A 4 -15.05 19.65 12.77
CA ASN A 4 -15.13 18.24 12.45
C ASN A 4 -14.25 17.97 11.22
N ASN A 5 -13.06 17.41 11.44
CA ASN A 5 -12.22 16.85 10.39
C ASN A 5 -12.90 15.57 9.92
N GLU A 6 -13.95 15.70 9.09
CA GLU A 6 -14.54 14.53 8.43
C GLU A 6 -13.46 13.84 7.59
N LYS A 7 -13.10 12.62 8.01
CA LYS A 7 -12.16 11.77 7.28
C LYS A 7 -12.67 11.57 5.85
N LYS A 8 -11.80 11.76 4.87
CA LYS A 8 -12.13 11.66 3.46
C LYS A 8 -12.54 10.23 3.07
N THR A 9 -13.63 10.09 2.31
CA THR A 9 -14.04 8.80 1.71
C THR A 9 -13.07 8.37 0.62
N ILE A 10 -12.49 7.18 0.76
CA ILE A 10 -11.52 6.61 -0.19
C ILE A 10 -12.08 5.46 -1.01
N LEU A 11 -13.02 4.69 -0.47
CA LEU A 11 -13.75 3.66 -1.21
C LEU A 11 -15.24 3.91 -1.04
N GLU A 12 -15.95 3.84 -2.14
CA GLU A 12 -17.40 3.92 -2.13
C GLU A 12 -17.94 2.86 -3.07
N ILE A 13 -18.85 2.07 -2.55
CA ILE A 13 -19.48 0.93 -3.20
C ILE A 13 -20.97 1.22 -3.19
N ILE A 14 -21.58 1.23 -4.38
CA ILE A 14 -22.99 1.55 -4.55
C ILE A 14 -23.61 0.48 -5.44
N ASN A 15 -24.63 -0.20 -4.92
CA ASN A 15 -25.45 -1.19 -5.60
C ASN A 15 -24.59 -2.27 -6.30
N LEU A 16 -23.57 -2.77 -5.58
CA LEU A 16 -22.70 -3.82 -6.10
C LEU A 16 -23.52 -5.10 -6.27
N LYS A 17 -23.60 -5.59 -7.51
CA LYS A 17 -24.32 -6.82 -7.86
C LYS A 17 -23.39 -7.77 -8.60
N LYS A 18 -23.17 -8.96 -8.04
CA LYS A 18 -22.39 -10.03 -8.68
C LYS A 18 -23.17 -11.33 -8.64
N TYR A 19 -23.60 -11.75 -9.82
CA TYR A 19 -24.33 -13.00 -10.03
C TYR A 19 -23.46 -13.99 -10.79
N PHE A 20 -23.58 -15.27 -10.43
CA PHE A 20 -22.96 -16.38 -11.14
C PHE A 20 -24.05 -17.18 -11.85
N THR A 21 -23.90 -17.33 -13.17
CA THR A 21 -24.85 -18.08 -13.99
C THR A 21 -24.36 -19.51 -14.18
N GLY A 22 -25.08 -20.49 -13.61
CA GLY A 22 -24.92 -21.91 -13.92
C GLY A 22 -25.79 -22.33 -15.11
N ARG A 23 -25.78 -23.62 -15.47
CA ARG A 23 -26.60 -24.15 -16.58
C ARG A 23 -28.11 -23.97 -16.33
N ASN A 24 -28.58 -24.12 -15.08
CA ASN A 24 -30.00 -24.10 -14.72
C ASN A 24 -30.36 -23.12 -13.59
N SER A 25 -29.40 -22.41 -12.99
CA SER A 25 -29.67 -21.49 -11.87
C SER A 25 -28.77 -20.25 -11.91
N VAL A 26 -29.28 -19.13 -11.40
CA VAL A 26 -28.52 -17.90 -11.19
C VAL A 26 -28.29 -17.75 -9.69
N ASN A 27 -27.04 -17.89 -9.25
CA ASN A 27 -26.67 -17.65 -7.86
C ASN A 27 -26.39 -16.15 -7.67
N LYS A 28 -27.21 -15.48 -6.85
CA LYS A 28 -27.06 -14.07 -6.48
C LYS A 28 -26.05 -13.92 -5.33
N ALA A 29 -24.76 -14.11 -5.62
CA ALA A 29 -23.72 -14.08 -4.59
C ALA A 29 -23.55 -12.72 -3.91
N VAL A 30 -23.83 -11.62 -4.62
CA VAL A 30 -23.89 -10.26 -4.07
C VAL A 30 -25.06 -9.54 -4.76
N ASP A 31 -25.99 -8.99 -3.99
CA ASP A 31 -27.20 -8.31 -4.46
C ASP A 31 -27.41 -7.00 -3.70
N ASP A 32 -27.23 -5.87 -4.40
CA ASP A 32 -27.43 -4.51 -3.89
C ASP A 32 -26.60 -4.15 -2.63
N VAL A 33 -25.31 -4.48 -2.64
CA VAL A 33 -24.39 -4.13 -1.54
C VAL A 33 -23.87 -2.71 -1.72
N SER A 34 -24.08 -1.86 -0.72
CA SER A 34 -23.65 -0.46 -0.69
C SER A 34 -23.02 -0.08 0.64
N PHE A 35 -21.81 0.46 0.63
CA PHE A 35 -21.13 1.03 1.81
C PHE A 35 -19.90 1.87 1.41
N THR A 36 -19.38 2.64 2.35
CA THR A 36 -18.20 3.50 2.16
C THR A 36 -17.08 3.16 3.14
N VAL A 37 -15.84 3.46 2.77
CA VAL A 37 -14.65 3.35 3.63
C VAL A 37 -13.91 4.69 3.60
N LYS A 38 -13.60 5.25 4.78
CA LYS A 38 -12.84 6.50 4.95
C LYS A 38 -11.35 6.24 5.22
N GLU A 39 -10.54 7.29 5.16
CA GLU A 39 -9.10 7.23 5.48
C GLU A 39 -8.85 6.76 6.92
N GLY A 40 -8.07 5.68 7.07
CA GLY A 40 -7.78 5.09 8.37
C GLY A 40 -9.02 4.54 9.09
N GLU A 41 -10.09 4.21 8.37
CA GLU A 41 -11.28 3.51 8.87
C GLU A 41 -11.21 2.02 8.51
N ILE A 42 -11.62 1.17 9.44
CA ILE A 42 -11.76 -0.26 9.26
C ILE A 42 -13.25 -0.62 9.22
N VAL A 43 -13.72 -1.09 8.07
CA VAL A 43 -15.08 -1.57 7.89
C VAL A 43 -15.10 -3.09 7.95
N GLY A 44 -15.78 -3.64 8.93
CA GLY A 44 -16.01 -5.07 9.09
C GLY A 44 -17.10 -5.56 8.15
N LEU A 45 -16.84 -6.62 7.38
CA LEU A 45 -17.84 -7.34 6.59
C LEU A 45 -17.99 -8.74 7.17
N ILE A 46 -19.15 -9.03 7.77
CA ILE A 46 -19.40 -10.27 8.52
C ILE A 46 -20.65 -11.00 8.01
N GLY A 47 -20.74 -12.29 8.31
CA GLY A 47 -21.84 -13.18 7.95
C GLY A 47 -21.36 -14.62 7.86
N GLU A 48 -22.27 -15.55 7.64
CA GLU A 48 -21.92 -16.97 7.48
C GLU A 48 -21.04 -17.28 6.27
N SER A 49 -20.46 -18.49 6.28
CA SER A 49 -19.83 -19.04 5.08
C SER A 49 -20.83 -19.09 3.93
N GLY A 50 -20.42 -18.61 2.75
CA GLY A 50 -21.30 -18.51 1.58
C GLY A 50 -22.20 -17.27 1.53
N SER A 51 -22.18 -16.38 2.51
CA SER A 51 -23.01 -15.16 2.48
C SER A 51 -22.62 -14.14 1.39
N GLY A 52 -21.44 -14.32 0.76
CA GLY A 52 -20.97 -13.51 -0.38
C GLY A 52 -19.75 -12.63 -0.11
N LYS A 53 -19.20 -12.60 1.11
CA LYS A 53 -18.17 -11.64 1.56
C LYS A 53 -16.91 -11.63 0.69
N THR A 54 -16.33 -12.80 0.44
CA THR A 54 -15.19 -12.98 -0.46
C THR A 54 -15.51 -12.54 -1.89
N THR A 55 -16.76 -12.70 -2.34
CA THR A 55 -17.20 -12.23 -3.67
C THR A 55 -17.20 -10.70 -3.75
N VAL A 56 -17.59 -10.00 -2.68
CA VAL A 56 -17.46 -8.54 -2.57
C VAL A 56 -15.98 -8.15 -2.71
N GLY A 57 -15.10 -8.72 -1.87
CA GLY A 57 -13.67 -8.40 -1.88
C GLY A 57 -13.00 -8.64 -3.24
N ARG A 58 -13.26 -9.78 -3.87
CA ARG A 58 -12.75 -10.12 -5.21
C ARG A 58 -13.30 -9.22 -6.31
N SER A 59 -14.55 -8.77 -6.20
CA SER A 59 -15.16 -7.82 -7.14
C SER A 59 -14.49 -6.44 -7.05
N LEU A 60 -14.15 -5.96 -5.85
CA LEU A 60 -13.46 -4.68 -5.66
C LEU A 60 -12.09 -4.63 -6.34
N LEU A 61 -11.36 -5.74 -6.33
CA LEU A 61 -10.07 -5.89 -7.02
C LEU A 61 -10.21 -6.21 -8.51
N ARG A 62 -11.45 -6.37 -8.99
CA ARG A 62 -11.79 -6.80 -10.35
C ARG A 62 -11.15 -8.14 -10.73
N LEU A 63 -11.08 -9.08 -9.77
CA LEU A 63 -10.82 -10.49 -10.09
C LEU A 63 -12.02 -11.11 -10.80
N TYR A 64 -13.22 -10.62 -10.48
CA TYR A 64 -14.41 -10.74 -11.33
C TYR A 64 -14.61 -9.41 -12.08
N GLU A 65 -14.54 -9.42 -13.41
CA GLU A 65 -14.72 -8.21 -14.23
C GLU A 65 -16.19 -7.92 -14.57
N ASP A 66 -17.06 -8.89 -14.33
CA ASP A 66 -18.49 -8.88 -14.66
C ASP A 66 -19.35 -8.72 -13.38
N PHE A 67 -19.36 -7.49 -12.86
CA PHE A 67 -20.29 -7.05 -11.83
C PHE A 67 -21.03 -5.77 -12.26
N ASN A 68 -22.23 -5.56 -11.73
CA ASN A 68 -22.98 -4.31 -11.88
C ASN A 68 -22.83 -3.44 -10.63
N GLY A 69 -23.33 -2.21 -10.69
CA GLY A 69 -23.10 -1.20 -9.66
C GLY A 69 -21.85 -0.34 -9.92
N PHE A 70 -21.59 0.52 -8.95
CA PHE A 70 -20.54 1.52 -9.03
C PHE A 70 -19.56 1.38 -7.87
N VAL A 71 -18.28 1.44 -8.23
CA VAL A 71 -17.18 1.42 -7.25
C VAL A 71 -16.26 2.58 -7.56
N ARG A 72 -16.07 3.47 -6.57
CA ARG A 72 -15.21 4.65 -6.66
C ARG A 72 -14.04 4.49 -5.69
N LEU A 73 -12.83 4.68 -6.20
CA LEU A 73 -11.58 4.65 -5.44
C LEU A 73 -10.93 6.03 -5.52
N ASP A 74 -10.83 6.73 -4.39
CA ASP A 74 -10.24 8.06 -4.26
C ASP A 74 -10.80 9.04 -5.30
N GLY A 75 -12.13 9.14 -5.34
CA GLY A 75 -12.87 9.99 -6.28
C GLY A 75 -12.91 9.48 -7.73
N ARG A 76 -12.30 8.33 -8.05
CA ARG A 76 -12.22 7.79 -9.42
C ARG A 76 -13.02 6.50 -9.58
N ILE A 77 -13.93 6.47 -10.54
CA ILE A 77 -14.70 5.27 -10.88
C ILE A 77 -13.75 4.17 -11.38
N ILE A 78 -13.86 2.99 -10.78
CA ILE A 78 -13.16 1.75 -11.14
C ILE A 78 -14.09 0.61 -11.55
N SER A 79 -15.42 0.78 -11.47
CA SER A 79 -16.41 -0.12 -12.09
C SER A 79 -16.46 0.06 -13.62
N GLY A 80 -16.99 -0.93 -14.35
CA GLY A 80 -16.85 -0.97 -15.82
C GLY A 80 -16.59 -2.35 -16.36
N LYS A 81 -17.28 -2.80 -17.42
CA LYS A 81 -16.81 -3.98 -18.18
C LYS A 81 -15.37 -3.81 -18.70
N LYS A 82 -14.97 -2.58 -19.02
CA LYS A 82 -13.59 -2.25 -19.45
C LYS A 82 -13.12 -0.95 -18.79
N ILE A 83 -11.88 -0.92 -18.31
CA ILE A 83 -11.21 0.29 -17.82
C ILE A 83 -9.89 0.52 -18.57
N SER A 84 -9.45 1.78 -18.65
CA SER A 84 -8.20 2.13 -19.34
C SER A 84 -6.98 1.55 -18.63
N ARG A 85 -5.87 1.35 -19.37
CA ARG A 85 -4.59 0.86 -18.79
C ARG A 85 -4.10 1.76 -17.64
N LYS A 86 -4.25 3.09 -17.78
CA LYS A 86 -3.91 4.09 -16.75
C LYS A 86 -4.75 3.90 -15.49
N ARG A 87 -6.07 3.70 -15.62
CA ARG A 87 -6.97 3.44 -14.49
C ARG A 87 -6.69 2.10 -13.83
N ARG A 88 -6.44 1.03 -14.62
CA ARG A 88 -6.07 -0.29 -14.09
C ARG A 88 -4.77 -0.23 -13.29
N LYS A 89 -3.75 0.49 -13.78
CA LYS A 89 -2.50 0.72 -13.05
C LYS A 89 -2.74 1.52 -11.76
N PHE A 90 -3.57 2.56 -11.82
CA PHE A 90 -3.97 3.33 -10.65
C PHE A 90 -4.66 2.45 -9.60
N MET A 91 -5.65 1.66 -10.00
CA MET A 91 -6.36 0.74 -9.11
C MET A 91 -5.39 -0.27 -8.48
N ARG A 92 -4.62 -1.03 -9.29
CA ARG A 92 -3.65 -2.03 -8.80
C ARG A 92 -2.53 -1.46 -7.92
N LYS A 93 -2.31 -0.14 -7.90
CA LYS A 93 -1.41 0.52 -6.96
C LYS A 93 -2.12 0.86 -5.64
N ASN A 94 -3.39 1.28 -5.70
CA ASN A 94 -4.10 1.87 -4.57
C ASN A 94 -5.09 0.92 -3.86
N ILE A 95 -5.42 -0.25 -4.43
CA ILE A 95 -6.17 -1.31 -3.74
C ILE A 95 -5.37 -2.61 -3.75
N GLN A 96 -5.19 -3.22 -2.58
CA GLN A 96 -4.47 -4.49 -2.40
C GLN A 96 -5.30 -5.48 -1.61
N MET A 97 -4.99 -6.77 -1.76
CA MET A 97 -5.67 -7.85 -1.04
C MET A 97 -4.71 -8.55 -0.09
N ILE A 98 -5.21 -8.92 1.09
CA ILE A 98 -4.63 -9.95 1.95
C ILE A 98 -5.55 -11.17 1.81
N PHE A 99 -5.02 -12.27 1.29
CA PHE A 99 -5.78 -13.50 1.07
C PHE A 99 -5.83 -14.36 2.34
N GLN A 100 -6.85 -15.21 2.42
CA GLN A 100 -7.09 -16.15 3.53
C GLN A 100 -5.94 -17.15 3.73
N ASP A 101 -5.37 -17.69 2.64
CA ASP A 101 -4.25 -18.63 2.70
C ASP A 101 -2.91 -17.94 2.35
N PRO A 102 -2.02 -17.72 3.34
CA PRO A 102 -0.71 -17.14 3.08
C PRO A 102 0.19 -18.01 2.20
N MET A 103 0.01 -19.35 2.19
CA MET A 103 0.83 -20.25 1.38
C MET A 103 0.50 -20.12 -0.10
N ALA A 104 -0.79 -20.10 -0.46
CA ALA A 104 -1.21 -19.85 -1.83
C ALA A 104 -0.87 -18.43 -2.33
N ALA A 105 -0.76 -17.46 -1.41
CA ALA A 105 -0.45 -16.08 -1.75
C ALA A 105 1.04 -15.84 -2.11
N LEU A 106 1.96 -16.69 -1.64
CA LEU A 106 3.40 -16.53 -1.83
C LEU A 106 3.95 -17.57 -2.82
N ASN A 107 4.76 -17.13 -3.78
CA ASN A 107 5.44 -18.07 -4.68
C ASN A 107 6.64 -18.71 -3.96
N GLY A 108 6.51 -19.99 -3.58
CA GLY A 108 7.52 -20.75 -2.85
C GLY A 108 8.88 -20.91 -3.54
N GLN A 109 8.97 -20.67 -4.86
CA GLN A 109 10.22 -20.73 -5.62
C GLN A 109 11.03 -19.43 -5.57
N ASN A 110 10.44 -18.34 -5.05
CA ASN A 110 11.06 -17.03 -4.97
C ASN A 110 11.42 -16.68 -3.52
N THR A 111 12.52 -15.94 -3.33
CA THR A 111 12.85 -15.37 -2.02
C THR A 111 11.90 -14.25 -1.64
N ILE A 112 11.79 -13.97 -0.34
CA ILE A 112 10.94 -12.88 0.17
C ILE A 112 11.31 -11.53 -0.47
N TYR A 113 12.60 -11.28 -0.71
CA TYR A 113 13.11 -10.11 -1.41
C TYR A 113 12.54 -10.00 -2.82
N SER A 114 12.49 -11.10 -3.57
CA SER A 114 11.94 -11.12 -4.92
C SER A 114 10.43 -10.86 -4.90
N ILE A 115 9.71 -11.50 -3.97
CA ILE A 115 8.26 -11.36 -3.78
C ILE A 115 7.89 -9.91 -3.42
N LEU A 116 8.61 -9.28 -2.49
CA LEU A 116 8.37 -7.89 -2.08
C LEU A 116 8.86 -6.87 -3.13
N LYS A 117 9.87 -7.23 -3.93
CA LYS A 117 10.34 -6.39 -5.05
C LYS A 117 9.31 -6.31 -6.18
N GLU A 118 8.54 -7.35 -6.44
CA GLU A 118 7.59 -7.41 -7.56
C GLU A 118 6.59 -6.23 -7.54
N PRO A 119 5.81 -5.96 -6.46
CA PRO A 119 4.89 -4.82 -6.40
C PRO A 119 5.58 -3.47 -6.67
N LEU A 120 6.80 -3.28 -6.17
CA LEU A 120 7.59 -2.06 -6.36
C LEU A 120 7.94 -1.81 -7.84
N VAL A 121 8.25 -2.88 -8.57
CA VAL A 121 8.60 -2.84 -10.00
C VAL A 121 7.34 -2.66 -10.86
N VAL A 122 6.31 -3.48 -10.63
CA VAL A 122 5.06 -3.49 -11.41
C VAL A 122 4.34 -2.14 -11.31
N ASN A 123 4.27 -1.57 -10.10
CA ASN A 123 3.63 -0.27 -9.88
C ASN A 123 4.53 0.91 -10.31
N GLY A 124 5.81 0.66 -10.60
CA GLY A 124 6.75 1.67 -11.09
C GLY A 124 7.24 2.64 -10.02
N ILE A 125 7.12 2.28 -8.73
CA ILE A 125 7.48 3.13 -7.58
C ILE A 125 8.97 3.48 -7.64
N ILE A 126 9.83 2.48 -7.85
CA ILE A 126 11.29 2.69 -7.96
C ILE A 126 11.65 3.45 -9.23
N LYS A 127 10.89 3.27 -10.32
CA LYS A 127 11.12 4.02 -11.57
C LYS A 127 10.82 5.50 -11.40
N GLU A 128 9.77 5.84 -10.65
CA GLU A 128 9.40 7.21 -10.29
C GLU A 128 10.46 7.84 -9.39
N LYS A 129 10.89 7.15 -8.32
CA LYS A 129 11.97 7.62 -7.43
C LYS A 129 13.30 7.85 -8.19
N LYS A 130 13.69 6.95 -9.09
CA LYS A 130 14.86 7.12 -9.97
C LYS A 130 14.75 8.37 -10.84
N ARG A 131 13.58 8.61 -11.43
CA ARG A 131 13.35 9.79 -12.27
C ARG A 131 13.42 11.06 -11.46
N ASP A 132 12.90 11.05 -10.23
CA ASP A 132 12.96 12.20 -9.33
C ASP A 132 14.40 12.55 -8.97
N ILE A 133 15.17 11.58 -8.47
CA ILE A 133 16.59 11.76 -8.13
C ILE A 133 17.39 12.23 -9.36
N LYS A 134 17.16 11.63 -10.54
CA LYS A 134 17.92 11.99 -11.75
C LYS A 134 17.79 13.48 -12.14
N LYS A 135 16.72 14.18 -11.76
CA LYS A 135 16.50 15.59 -12.13
C LYS A 135 17.58 16.51 -11.56
N ASP A 136 17.99 16.28 -10.32
CA ASP A 136 18.83 17.19 -9.54
C ASP A 136 20.06 16.52 -8.92
N TRP A 137 20.21 15.20 -9.01
CA TRP A 137 21.29 14.43 -8.37
C TRP A 137 22.69 14.98 -8.60
N THR A 138 23.04 15.36 -9.83
CA THR A 138 24.37 15.91 -10.14
C THR A 138 24.61 17.27 -9.47
N LYS A 139 23.57 18.07 -9.25
CA LYS A 139 23.69 19.36 -8.55
C LYS A 139 23.82 19.14 -7.05
N VAL A 140 22.89 18.38 -6.45
CA VAL A 140 22.87 18.08 -5.02
C VAL A 140 24.21 17.49 -4.55
N LYS A 141 24.77 16.52 -5.29
CA LYS A 141 26.05 15.90 -4.92
C LYS A 141 27.23 16.88 -4.96
N ASN A 142 27.18 17.88 -5.84
CA ASN A 142 28.29 18.81 -6.02
C ASN A 142 28.25 19.88 -4.92
N ASN A 143 27.07 20.42 -4.62
CA ASN A 143 26.89 21.48 -3.62
C ASN A 143 27.16 20.97 -2.19
N PHE A 144 26.70 19.75 -1.85
CA PHE A 144 26.82 19.21 -0.49
C PHE A 144 27.93 18.16 -0.32
N LYS A 145 28.89 18.09 -1.25
CA LYS A 145 29.94 17.05 -1.27
C LYS A 145 30.69 16.94 0.06
N TYR A 146 31.12 18.07 0.61
CA TYR A 146 31.93 18.12 1.83
C TYR A 146 31.10 17.78 3.07
N THR A 147 29.88 18.30 3.16
CA THR A 147 28.92 17.93 4.21
C THR A 147 28.63 16.43 4.22
N PHE A 148 28.43 15.83 3.04
CA PHE A 148 28.24 14.38 2.91
C PHE A 148 29.49 13.59 3.33
N LEU A 149 30.68 14.06 2.93
CA LEU A 149 31.94 13.42 3.30
C LEU A 149 32.19 13.49 4.82
N GLU A 150 32.10 14.67 5.41
CA GLU A 150 32.26 14.90 6.85
C GLU A 150 31.30 14.02 7.65
N LYS A 151 30.01 14.03 7.29
CA LYS A 151 29.01 13.22 8.01
C LYS A 151 29.26 11.72 7.84
N SER A 152 29.67 11.27 6.65
CA SER A 152 30.01 9.86 6.41
C SER A 152 31.20 9.39 7.25
N LEU A 153 32.24 10.23 7.39
CA LEU A 153 33.42 9.94 8.21
C LEU A 153 33.06 9.97 9.69
N THR A 154 32.25 10.94 10.12
CA THR A 154 31.77 11.03 11.51
C THR A 154 30.98 9.79 11.91
N LEU A 155 30.04 9.34 11.07
CA LEU A 155 29.26 8.12 11.34
C LEU A 155 30.14 6.86 11.26
N LYS A 156 31.16 6.83 10.39
CA LYS A 156 32.16 5.75 10.37
C LYS A 156 32.93 5.70 11.69
N LEU A 157 33.37 6.84 12.21
CA LEU A 157 34.05 6.94 13.51
C LEU A 157 33.13 6.49 14.66
N GLU A 158 31.87 6.92 14.66
CA GLU A 158 30.85 6.51 15.63
C GLU A 158 30.68 4.97 15.64
N ASN A 159 30.60 4.36 14.46
CA ASN A 159 30.50 2.91 14.32
C ASN A 159 31.71 2.18 14.91
N LEU A 160 32.92 2.66 14.62
CA LEU A 160 34.16 2.07 15.13
C LEU A 160 34.24 2.16 16.65
N ARG A 161 33.93 3.34 17.21
CA ARG A 161 33.90 3.57 18.67
C ARG A 161 32.93 2.65 19.39
N ILE A 162 31.71 2.53 18.88
CA ILE A 162 30.70 1.65 19.49
C ILE A 162 31.15 0.19 19.42
N SER A 163 31.71 -0.24 18.27
CA SER A 163 32.28 -1.57 18.12
C SER A 163 33.38 -1.82 19.15
N ASN A 164 34.42 -0.98 19.19
CA ASN A 164 35.57 -1.13 20.08
C ASN A 164 35.16 -1.07 21.57
N LYS A 165 34.24 -0.17 21.93
CA LYS A 165 33.69 -0.06 23.29
C LYS A 165 33.00 -1.34 23.76
N LEU A 166 32.32 -2.07 22.86
CA LEU A 166 31.67 -3.34 23.18
C LEU A 166 32.66 -4.51 23.22
N TYR A 167 33.60 -4.55 22.27
CA TYR A 167 34.57 -5.64 22.16
C TYR A 167 35.66 -5.61 23.24
N LYS A 168 36.11 -4.43 23.66
CA LYS A 168 37.18 -4.30 24.66
C LYS A 168 36.92 -5.06 25.97
N PRO A 169 35.82 -4.81 26.70
CA PRO A 169 35.53 -5.54 27.94
C PRO A 169 35.28 -7.04 27.70
N PHE A 170 34.73 -7.40 26.54
CA PHE A 170 34.52 -8.79 26.14
C PHE A 170 35.85 -9.54 25.97
N VAL A 171 36.78 -8.97 25.20
CA VAL A 171 38.10 -9.57 24.98
C VAL A 171 38.87 -9.65 26.29
N GLU A 172 38.90 -8.59 27.11
CA GLU A 172 39.60 -8.58 28.40
C GLU A 172 39.06 -9.64 29.38
N LYS A 173 37.75 -9.88 29.39
CA LYS A 173 37.12 -10.92 30.21
C LYS A 173 37.56 -12.33 29.76
N TRP A 174 37.48 -12.60 28.47
CA TRP A 174 37.72 -13.94 27.94
C TRP A 174 39.21 -14.28 27.78
N ASP A 175 40.07 -13.28 27.61
CA ASP A 175 41.53 -13.45 27.61
C ASP A 175 42.05 -13.93 28.98
N LYS A 176 41.37 -13.57 30.08
CA LYS A 176 41.68 -14.11 31.41
C LYS A 176 41.08 -15.50 31.63
N ASN A 177 39.83 -15.71 31.19
CA ASN A 177 39.06 -16.89 31.60
C ASN A 177 39.18 -18.09 30.65
N ALA A 178 39.56 -17.91 29.39
CA ALA A 178 39.47 -18.97 28.39
C ALA A 178 40.53 -20.08 28.54
N TYR A 179 41.64 -19.79 29.22
CA TYR A 179 42.81 -20.67 29.34
C TYR A 179 42.68 -21.69 30.48
N ASP A 180 41.95 -21.36 31.54
CA ASP A 180 41.87 -22.16 32.78
C ASP A 180 40.62 -23.06 32.85
N ILE A 181 39.92 -23.27 31.73
CA ILE A 181 38.69 -24.06 31.70
C ILE A 181 39.03 -25.56 31.81
N THR A 182 38.62 -26.15 32.94
CA THR A 182 38.70 -27.57 33.23
C THR A 182 37.31 -28.14 33.50
N PHE A 183 37.09 -29.40 33.15
CA PHE A 183 35.81 -30.11 33.30
C PHE A 183 35.95 -31.17 34.40
N GLY A 184 35.21 -31.02 35.50
CA GLY A 184 35.28 -31.89 36.68
C GLY A 184 34.08 -32.85 36.83
N ASN A 185 34.15 -33.81 37.74
CA ASN A 185 33.09 -34.81 37.95
C ASN A 185 32.00 -34.40 38.96
N GLU A 186 32.17 -33.29 39.69
CA GLU A 186 31.33 -32.93 40.86
C GLU A 186 30.31 -31.80 40.61
N GLY A 187 30.10 -31.37 39.35
CA GLY A 187 29.22 -30.25 38.98
C GLY A 187 28.06 -30.61 38.05
N ASN A 188 27.07 -29.71 37.94
CA ASN A 188 26.00 -29.81 36.94
C ASN A 188 26.60 -29.66 35.53
N ILE A 189 26.22 -30.55 34.62
CA ILE A 189 26.76 -30.61 33.24
C ILE A 189 26.45 -29.35 32.43
N ASP A 190 25.30 -28.72 32.71
CA ASP A 190 24.91 -27.46 32.07
C ASP A 190 25.84 -26.32 32.50
N ASP A 191 26.30 -26.30 33.76
CA ASP A 191 27.24 -25.30 34.24
C ASP A 191 28.62 -25.49 33.61
N GLU A 192 29.08 -26.74 33.49
CA GLU A 192 30.32 -27.10 32.79
C GLU A 192 30.28 -26.70 31.31
N PHE A 193 29.14 -26.89 30.64
CA PHE A 193 28.94 -26.44 29.26
C PHE A 193 28.95 -24.90 29.16
N ASN A 194 28.27 -24.22 30.09
CA ASN A 194 28.14 -22.76 30.10
C ASN A 194 29.47 -22.02 30.37
N LYS A 195 30.45 -22.66 31.04
CA LYS A 195 31.79 -22.09 31.29
C LYS A 195 32.47 -21.57 30.02
N TYR A 196 32.35 -22.31 28.90
CA TYR A 196 32.94 -21.90 27.62
C TYR A 196 31.88 -21.46 26.59
N PHE A 197 30.65 -21.98 26.66
CA PHE A 197 29.59 -21.62 25.71
C PHE A 197 29.17 -20.14 25.81
N SER A 198 29.21 -19.54 27.01
CA SER A 198 28.89 -18.12 27.24
C SER A 198 29.69 -17.15 26.36
N TYR A 199 30.89 -17.54 25.93
CA TYR A 199 31.70 -16.77 24.97
C TYR A 199 30.97 -16.55 23.65
N LEU A 200 30.34 -17.60 23.10
CA LEU A 200 29.60 -17.51 21.84
C LEU A 200 28.32 -16.69 22.00
N GLU A 201 27.66 -16.75 23.15
CA GLU A 201 26.43 -15.99 23.41
C GLU A 201 26.72 -14.49 23.49
N GLU A 202 27.71 -14.11 24.28
CA GLU A 202 28.16 -12.71 24.40
C GLU A 202 28.64 -12.16 23.05
N LYS A 203 29.43 -12.95 22.30
CA LYS A 203 29.90 -12.59 20.97
C LYS A 203 28.74 -12.36 20.00
N THR A 204 27.73 -13.23 20.02
CA THR A 204 26.54 -13.09 19.18
C THR A 204 25.75 -11.83 19.55
N ARG A 205 25.59 -11.55 20.85
CA ARG A 205 24.92 -10.33 21.33
C ARG A 205 25.62 -9.05 20.88
N ILE A 206 26.96 -8.99 20.99
CA ILE A 206 27.76 -7.85 20.53
C ILE A 206 27.58 -7.66 19.02
N ASN A 207 27.71 -8.75 18.25
CA ASN A 207 27.51 -8.75 16.80
C ASN A 207 26.15 -8.16 16.40
N THR A 208 25.06 -8.55 17.07
CA THR A 208 23.72 -7.99 16.81
C THR A 208 23.65 -6.48 17.05
N ILE A 209 24.23 -5.99 18.15
CA ILE A 209 24.23 -4.55 18.48
C ILE A 209 25.03 -3.76 17.42
N VAL A 210 26.20 -4.27 17.02
CA VAL A 210 27.05 -3.64 16.01
C VAL A 210 26.33 -3.53 14.67
N ILE A 211 25.68 -4.60 14.21
CA ILE A 211 24.93 -4.58 12.95
C ILE A 211 23.75 -3.60 12.99
N ASN A 212 22.97 -3.60 14.07
CA ASN A 212 21.84 -2.69 14.21
C ASN A 212 22.28 -1.22 14.15
N ASN A 213 23.41 -0.90 14.78
CA ASN A 213 23.98 0.43 14.72
C ASN A 213 24.46 0.81 13.30
N LEU A 214 25.09 -0.12 12.58
CA LEU A 214 25.51 0.10 11.20
C LEU A 214 24.32 0.34 10.27
N TYR A 215 23.21 -0.38 10.43
CA TYR A 215 21.97 -0.12 9.70
C TYR A 215 21.40 1.27 10.00
N LYS A 216 21.29 1.63 11.28
CA LYS A 216 20.82 2.95 11.71
C LYS A 216 21.65 4.09 11.10
N ASN A 217 22.97 3.95 11.13
CA ASN A 217 23.87 4.94 10.57
C ASN A 217 23.84 4.99 9.03
N SER A 218 23.61 3.85 8.37
CA SER A 218 23.38 3.81 6.91
C SER A 218 22.08 4.55 6.53
N GLU A 219 21.03 4.39 7.32
CA GLU A 219 19.76 5.09 7.12
C GLU A 219 19.90 6.61 7.35
N LYS A 220 20.63 7.03 8.39
CA LYS A 220 20.97 8.46 8.61
C LYS A 220 21.62 9.09 7.36
N LEU A 221 22.46 8.36 6.63
CA LEU A 221 23.09 8.84 5.40
C LEU A 221 22.12 8.97 4.23
N ILE A 222 21.18 8.04 4.08
CA ILE A 222 20.13 8.13 3.05
C ILE A 222 19.23 9.32 3.36
N ASN A 223 18.79 9.47 4.61
CA ASN A 223 17.94 10.57 5.05
C ASN A 223 18.64 11.93 4.90
N LEU A 224 19.94 12.00 5.16
CA LEU A 224 20.75 13.19 4.92
C LEU A 224 20.73 13.61 3.44
N TYR A 225 20.84 12.65 2.51
CA TYR A 225 20.73 12.94 1.08
C TYR A 225 19.35 13.50 0.74
N GLU A 226 18.28 12.88 1.24
CA GLU A 226 16.90 13.32 0.97
C GLU A 226 16.63 14.71 1.54
N GLN A 227 17.10 14.99 2.76
CA GLN A 227 17.02 16.31 3.37
C GLN A 227 17.75 17.36 2.52
N LYS A 228 19.00 17.07 2.10
CA LYS A 228 19.77 18.01 1.28
C LYS A 228 19.23 18.18 -0.14
N GLN A 229 18.56 17.16 -0.68
CA GLN A 229 17.80 17.29 -1.91
C GLN A 229 16.61 18.25 -1.74
N GLN A 230 15.91 18.21 -0.60
CA GLN A 230 14.84 19.15 -0.29
C GLN A 230 15.38 20.57 -0.05
N ASP A 231 16.45 20.72 0.72
CA ASP A 231 17.13 22.00 0.94
C ASP A 231 17.53 22.66 -0.40
N PHE A 232 18.10 21.87 -1.31
CA PHE A 232 18.43 22.32 -2.67
C PHE A 232 17.19 22.81 -3.45
N ARG A 233 16.09 22.07 -3.39
CA ARG A 233 14.84 22.44 -4.08
C ARG A 233 14.19 23.69 -3.48
N ASN A 234 14.31 23.87 -2.17
CA ASN A 234 13.80 25.03 -1.45
C ASN A 234 14.72 26.24 -1.52
N LYS A 235 15.86 26.15 -2.22
CA LYS A 235 16.92 27.17 -2.30
C LYS A 235 17.55 27.53 -0.94
N ASN A 236 17.50 26.61 0.03
CA ASN A 236 18.25 26.70 1.27
C ASN A 236 19.69 26.24 1.04
N ILE A 237 20.41 27.00 0.21
CA ILE A 237 21.82 26.80 -0.13
C ILE A 237 22.59 27.98 0.47
N ASP A 238 23.88 27.81 0.73
CA ASP A 238 24.74 28.90 1.21
C ASP A 238 24.62 30.13 0.31
N LEU A 239 24.58 31.33 0.92
CA LEU A 239 24.21 32.59 0.26
C LEU A 239 25.05 32.86 -1.01
N ASP A 240 26.33 32.51 -0.96
CA ASP A 240 27.31 32.79 -2.01
C ASP A 240 27.16 31.90 -3.26
N GLU A 241 26.66 30.66 -3.11
CA GLU A 241 26.42 29.75 -4.23
C GLU A 241 25.16 30.14 -5.01
N VAL A 242 24.16 30.70 -4.30
CA VAL A 242 22.93 31.23 -4.90
C VAL A 242 23.25 32.47 -5.75
N GLU A 243 24.09 33.38 -5.26
CA GLU A 243 24.54 34.55 -6.02
C GLU A 243 25.31 34.16 -7.30
N LEU A 244 26.21 33.18 -7.20
CA LEU A 244 26.93 32.66 -8.36
C LEU A 244 25.99 31.99 -9.38
N GLU A 245 25.05 31.14 -8.93
CA GLU A 245 24.11 30.48 -9.84
C GLU A 245 23.16 31.50 -10.50
N ASN A 246 22.70 32.51 -9.76
CA ASN A 246 21.92 33.62 -10.29
C ASN A 246 22.70 34.43 -11.33
N ALA A 247 23.94 34.86 -11.02
CA ALA A 247 24.79 35.60 -11.94
C ALA A 247 25.16 34.76 -13.18
N ARG A 248 25.36 33.44 -13.03
CA ARG A 248 25.62 32.51 -14.14
C ARG A 248 24.41 32.33 -15.04
N ASN A 249 23.23 32.19 -14.44
CA ASN A 249 21.97 32.06 -15.17
C ASN A 249 21.66 33.36 -15.90
N ASN A 250 21.89 34.52 -15.27
CA ASN A 250 21.81 35.84 -15.89
C ASN A 250 22.78 35.96 -17.08
N TYR A 251 24.06 35.64 -16.90
CA TYR A 251 25.04 35.67 -18.01
C TYR A 251 24.70 34.70 -19.15
N LYS A 252 24.22 33.49 -18.85
CA LYS A 252 23.75 32.54 -19.89
C LYS A 252 22.52 33.04 -20.61
N HIS A 253 21.60 33.67 -19.89
CA HIS A 253 20.40 34.28 -20.43
C HIS A 253 20.78 35.43 -21.37
N GLN A 254 21.64 36.35 -20.92
CA GLN A 254 22.20 37.43 -21.72
C GLN A 254 22.99 36.93 -22.95
N LYS A 255 23.77 35.84 -22.83
CA LYS A 255 24.44 35.22 -23.98
C LYS A 255 23.45 34.62 -24.98
N ARG A 256 22.32 34.12 -24.51
CA ARG A 256 21.26 33.58 -25.36
C ARG A 256 20.43 34.69 -26.01
N LEU A 257 20.30 35.83 -25.34
CA LEU A 257 19.67 37.04 -25.88
C LEU A 257 20.37 37.61 -27.12
N PHE A 258 21.63 37.20 -27.37
CA PHE A 258 22.33 37.51 -28.62
C PHE A 258 21.72 36.82 -29.85
N PHE A 259 21.21 35.59 -29.67
CA PHE A 259 20.67 34.80 -30.77
C PHE A 259 19.14 34.94 -30.88
N PHE A 260 18.46 35.31 -29.79
CA PHE A 260 17.00 35.33 -29.71
C PHE A 260 16.52 36.48 -28.81
N THR A 261 15.37 37.06 -29.11
CA THR A 261 14.77 38.14 -28.30
C THR A 261 14.35 37.67 -26.89
N GLN A 262 14.17 38.59 -25.94
CA GLN A 262 13.55 38.28 -24.64
C GLN A 262 12.14 37.69 -24.83
N GLU A 263 11.39 38.30 -25.76
CA GLU A 263 10.06 37.88 -26.16
C GLU A 263 10.03 36.44 -26.69
N TYR A 264 11.10 35.96 -27.33
CA TYR A 264 11.24 34.56 -27.75
C TYR A 264 11.31 33.61 -26.55
N PHE A 265 12.09 33.93 -25.51
CA PHE A 265 12.22 33.06 -24.33
C PHE A 265 10.92 32.98 -23.54
N ASP A 266 10.29 34.12 -23.30
CA ASP A 266 8.99 34.20 -22.63
C ASP A 266 7.92 33.45 -23.44
N ALA A 267 7.92 33.61 -24.78
CA ALA A 267 7.03 32.86 -25.65
C ALA A 267 7.30 31.34 -25.61
N LYS A 268 8.56 30.92 -25.50
CA LYS A 268 8.96 29.51 -25.47
C LYS A 268 8.56 28.83 -24.17
N GLU A 269 8.78 29.48 -23.03
CA GLU A 269 8.34 28.99 -21.72
C GLU A 269 6.80 28.95 -21.65
N ALA A 270 6.14 30.04 -22.05
CA ALA A 270 4.68 30.09 -22.14
C ALA A 270 4.13 29.00 -23.08
N SER A 271 4.78 28.76 -24.23
CA SER A 271 4.37 27.70 -25.17
C SER A 271 4.55 26.30 -24.59
N ALA A 272 5.64 26.05 -23.83
CA ALA A 272 5.85 24.78 -23.14
C ALA A 272 4.76 24.52 -22.08
N ASN A 273 4.42 25.54 -21.28
CA ASN A 273 3.34 25.47 -20.30
C ASN A 273 1.97 25.29 -20.97
N ASN A 274 1.69 26.04 -22.05
CA ASN A 274 0.47 25.87 -22.85
C ASN A 274 0.36 24.46 -23.47
N LYS A 275 1.48 23.86 -23.89
CA LYS A 275 1.52 22.48 -24.40
C LYS A 275 1.20 21.46 -23.31
N LEU A 276 1.73 21.65 -22.10
CA LEU A 276 1.40 20.81 -20.94
C LEU A 276 -0.08 20.94 -20.59
N GLN A 277 -0.58 22.17 -20.45
CA GLN A 277 -1.99 22.45 -20.17
C GLN A 277 -2.92 21.85 -21.24
N PHE A 278 -2.60 21.98 -22.53
CA PHE A 278 -3.38 21.37 -23.60
C PHE A 278 -3.40 19.84 -23.50
N LYS A 279 -2.26 19.20 -23.19
CA LYS A 279 -2.20 17.75 -22.99
C LYS A 279 -3.04 17.31 -21.80
N GLU A 280 -3.04 18.08 -20.71
CA GLU A 280 -3.86 17.83 -19.53
C GLU A 280 -5.34 17.97 -19.83
N ASP A 281 -5.76 19.07 -20.45
CA ASP A 281 -7.14 19.32 -20.84
C ASP A 281 -7.64 18.25 -21.83
N TYR A 282 -6.82 17.85 -22.80
CA TYR A 282 -7.11 16.76 -23.74
C TYR A 282 -7.27 15.42 -23.01
N SER A 283 -6.35 15.10 -22.09
CA SER A 283 -6.44 13.88 -21.28
C SER A 283 -7.69 13.91 -20.41
N ASN A 284 -8.05 15.06 -19.83
CA ASN A 284 -9.22 15.21 -18.98
C ASN A 284 -10.52 15.02 -19.77
N TYR A 285 -10.64 15.67 -20.93
CA TYR A 285 -11.77 15.50 -21.85
C TYR A 285 -11.97 14.03 -22.22
N HIS A 286 -10.89 13.36 -22.68
CA HIS A 286 -10.96 11.96 -23.06
C HIS A 286 -11.22 11.02 -21.88
N ASP A 287 -10.60 11.26 -20.72
CA ASP A 287 -10.81 10.45 -19.53
C ASP A 287 -12.27 10.57 -19.06
N LYS A 288 -12.83 11.79 -18.96
CA LYS A 288 -14.25 12.03 -18.60
C LYS A 288 -15.22 11.38 -19.57
N LEU A 289 -15.04 11.58 -20.88
CA LEU A 289 -15.87 10.95 -21.91
C LEU A 289 -15.84 9.42 -21.81
N MET A 290 -14.65 8.83 -21.67
CA MET A 290 -14.51 7.37 -21.63
C MET A 290 -15.11 6.77 -20.35
N ILE A 291 -14.99 7.46 -19.21
CA ILE A 291 -15.62 7.06 -17.95
C ILE A 291 -17.13 7.09 -18.11
N SER A 292 -17.69 8.24 -18.45
CA SER A 292 -19.15 8.41 -18.54
C SER A 292 -19.76 7.45 -19.57
N LYS A 293 -19.12 7.31 -20.75
CA LYS A 293 -19.50 6.31 -21.76
C LYS A 293 -19.47 4.88 -21.25
N THR A 294 -18.53 4.53 -20.38
CA THR A 294 -18.46 3.19 -19.79
C THR A 294 -19.52 3.02 -18.70
N SER A 295 -19.69 4.02 -17.84
CA SER A 295 -20.69 4.06 -16.78
C SER A 295 -22.12 3.92 -17.32
N ILE A 296 -22.50 4.71 -18.35
CA ILE A 296 -23.83 4.61 -18.96
C ILE A 296 -24.04 3.27 -19.67
N LYS A 297 -22.98 2.69 -20.25
CA LYS A 297 -23.06 1.36 -20.87
C LYS A 297 -23.25 0.26 -19.83
N ASN A 298 -22.59 0.38 -18.67
CA ASN A 298 -22.83 -0.51 -17.55
C ASN A 298 -24.25 -0.38 -17.04
N PHE A 299 -24.72 0.85 -16.79
CA PHE A 299 -26.09 1.12 -16.34
C PHE A 299 -27.12 0.53 -17.32
N LYS A 300 -26.93 0.73 -18.63
CA LYS A 300 -27.73 0.06 -19.67
C LYS A 300 -27.67 -1.47 -19.58
N SER A 301 -26.49 -2.04 -19.33
CA SER A 301 -26.32 -3.49 -19.18
C SER A 301 -27.01 -4.02 -17.94
N GLU A 302 -27.02 -3.26 -16.85
CA GLU A 302 -27.71 -3.58 -15.60
C GLU A 302 -29.22 -3.68 -15.84
N ILE A 303 -29.82 -2.65 -16.44
CA ILE A 303 -31.25 -2.63 -16.79
C ILE A 303 -31.61 -3.81 -17.69
N TYR A 304 -30.75 -4.15 -18.66
CA TYR A 304 -30.96 -5.29 -19.53
C TYR A 304 -30.86 -6.63 -18.80
N ASN A 305 -29.95 -6.75 -17.83
CA ASN A 305 -29.81 -7.93 -17.00
C ASN A 305 -31.02 -8.09 -16.08
N GLU A 306 -31.51 -7.01 -15.46
CA GLU A 306 -32.75 -7.02 -14.66
C GLU A 306 -33.96 -7.43 -15.51
N PHE A 307 -34.10 -6.87 -16.72
CA PHE A 307 -35.11 -7.33 -17.68
C PHE A 307 -35.04 -8.85 -17.94
N LYS A 308 -33.83 -9.40 -18.15
CA LYS A 308 -33.64 -10.84 -18.37
C LYS A 308 -33.97 -11.66 -17.14
N MET A 309 -33.59 -11.18 -15.95
CA MET A 309 -33.84 -11.87 -14.68
C MET A 309 -35.34 -11.95 -14.42
N HIS A 310 -36.06 -10.82 -14.42
CA HIS A 310 -37.52 -10.81 -14.27
C HIS A 310 -38.23 -11.68 -15.33
N LYS A 311 -37.71 -11.73 -16.56
CA LYS A 311 -38.24 -12.64 -17.60
C LYS A 311 -38.03 -14.11 -17.25
N ASN A 312 -36.88 -14.47 -16.69
CA ASN A 312 -36.53 -15.84 -16.33
C ASN A 312 -37.25 -16.27 -15.06
N ASP A 313 -37.29 -15.40 -14.04
CA ASP A 313 -37.98 -15.62 -12.75
C ASP A 313 -39.49 -15.82 -12.98
N ALA A 314 -40.09 -15.01 -13.86
CA ALA A 314 -41.46 -15.24 -14.32
C ALA A 314 -41.64 -16.62 -14.99
N ARG A 315 -40.63 -17.19 -15.65
CA ARG A 315 -40.76 -18.49 -16.34
C ARG A 315 -40.47 -19.69 -15.44
N SER A 316 -39.73 -19.48 -14.35
CA SER A 316 -39.33 -20.55 -13.44
C SER A 316 -40.31 -20.77 -12.29
N THR A 317 -41.21 -19.84 -12.04
CA THR A 317 -42.19 -19.95 -10.95
C THR A 317 -43.40 -20.80 -11.32
N TYR A 318 -43.96 -21.47 -10.32
CA TYR A 318 -45.26 -22.15 -10.40
C TYR A 318 -46.40 -21.29 -9.80
N TYR A 319 -46.07 -20.19 -9.11
CA TYR A 319 -47.05 -19.29 -8.49
C TYR A 319 -47.50 -18.20 -9.47
N LEU A 320 -48.81 -18.13 -9.70
CA LEU A 320 -49.40 -17.24 -10.70
C LEU A 320 -49.22 -15.75 -10.34
N ASP A 321 -49.33 -15.39 -9.05
CA ASP A 321 -49.17 -14.00 -8.61
C ASP A 321 -47.72 -13.51 -8.78
N PHE A 322 -46.75 -14.37 -8.44
CA PHE A 322 -45.33 -14.09 -8.66
C PHE A 322 -45.01 -13.98 -10.15
N TYR A 323 -45.58 -14.85 -11.00
CA TYR A 323 -45.44 -14.77 -12.46
C TYR A 323 -45.86 -13.39 -12.99
N PHE A 324 -46.99 -12.90 -12.51
CA PHE A 324 -47.58 -11.64 -12.93
C PHE A 324 -46.82 -10.43 -12.40
N HIS A 325 -46.35 -10.47 -11.16
CA HIS A 325 -45.45 -9.47 -10.58
C HIS A 325 -44.17 -9.31 -11.42
N GLU A 326 -43.45 -10.41 -11.64
CA GLU A 326 -42.21 -10.43 -12.42
C GLU A 326 -42.45 -10.01 -13.88
N THR A 327 -43.61 -10.37 -14.44
CA THR A 327 -44.01 -9.94 -15.77
C THR A 327 -44.20 -8.43 -15.88
N LYS A 328 -44.79 -7.76 -14.86
CA LYS A 328 -44.93 -6.29 -14.82
C LYS A 328 -43.55 -5.62 -14.76
N LEU A 329 -42.66 -6.07 -13.87
CA LEU A 329 -41.29 -5.55 -13.75
C LEU A 329 -40.45 -5.76 -15.02
N LYS A 330 -40.63 -6.90 -15.71
CA LYS A 330 -40.03 -7.16 -17.02
C LYS A 330 -40.40 -6.08 -18.04
N TYR A 331 -41.66 -5.64 -18.11
CA TYR A 331 -42.08 -4.62 -19.09
C TYR A 331 -41.55 -3.22 -18.74
N LEU A 332 -41.56 -2.85 -17.45
CA LEU A 332 -40.97 -1.59 -16.98
C LEU A 332 -39.47 -1.49 -17.32
N ASN A 333 -38.69 -2.53 -16.98
CA ASN A 333 -37.26 -2.56 -17.29
C ASN A 333 -36.98 -2.60 -18.80
N LYS A 334 -37.84 -3.26 -19.59
CA LYS A 334 -37.75 -3.25 -21.06
C LYS A 334 -37.97 -1.86 -21.63
N TYR A 335 -38.92 -1.09 -21.09
CA TYR A 335 -39.16 0.29 -21.49
C TYR A 335 -37.93 1.15 -21.18
N LEU A 336 -37.42 1.11 -19.95
CA LEU A 336 -36.22 1.88 -19.56
C LEU A 336 -35.03 1.55 -20.46
N TYR A 337 -34.79 0.26 -20.73
CA TYR A 337 -33.73 -0.16 -21.63
C TYR A 337 -33.83 0.49 -23.02
N ARG A 338 -35.05 0.62 -23.58
CA ARG A 338 -35.29 1.28 -24.87
C ARG A 338 -35.06 2.79 -24.76
N LEU A 339 -35.58 3.43 -23.71
CA LEU A 339 -35.45 4.86 -23.48
C LEU A 339 -33.98 5.29 -23.38
N ILE A 340 -33.20 4.61 -22.55
CA ILE A 340 -31.75 4.84 -22.41
C ILE A 340 -31.03 4.51 -23.71
N SER A 341 -31.41 3.42 -24.40
CA SER A 341 -30.78 3.06 -25.68
C SER A 341 -30.95 4.11 -26.77
N LYS A 342 -32.12 4.75 -26.85
CA LYS A 342 -32.40 5.83 -27.81
C LYS A 342 -31.55 7.07 -27.54
N ASN A 343 -31.37 7.42 -26.26
CA ASN A 343 -30.68 8.65 -25.85
C ASN A 343 -29.20 8.46 -25.45
N ILE A 344 -28.64 7.24 -25.53
CA ILE A 344 -27.34 6.88 -24.94
C ILE A 344 -26.18 7.82 -25.33
N ARG A 345 -26.15 8.31 -26.58
CA ARG A 345 -25.08 9.19 -27.07
C ARG A 345 -25.12 10.57 -26.43
N ARG A 346 -26.32 11.07 -26.10
CA ARG A 346 -26.53 12.36 -25.44
C ARG A 346 -26.17 12.30 -23.95
N LEU A 347 -26.09 11.11 -23.37
CA LEU A 347 -25.75 10.87 -21.95
C LEU A 347 -24.26 10.58 -21.71
N TYR A 348 -23.39 10.73 -22.72
CA TYR A 348 -21.95 10.39 -22.63
C TYR A 348 -21.09 11.35 -21.80
N PHE A 349 -21.68 12.39 -21.23
CA PHE A 349 -21.00 13.35 -20.35
C PHE A 349 -21.73 13.52 -19.01
N LEU A 350 -22.59 12.57 -18.65
CA LEU A 350 -23.12 12.52 -17.28
C LEU A 350 -22.01 12.13 -16.30
N ASP A 351 -21.92 12.88 -15.20
CA ASP A 351 -21.08 12.52 -14.08
C ASP A 351 -21.75 11.41 -13.25
N PHE A 352 -21.00 10.89 -12.27
CA PHE A 352 -21.44 9.76 -11.47
C PHE A 352 -22.69 10.07 -10.65
N GLU A 353 -22.70 11.21 -9.96
CA GLU A 353 -23.83 11.61 -9.12
C GLU A 353 -25.11 11.75 -9.94
N ASP A 354 -25.00 12.24 -11.19
CA ASP A 354 -26.14 12.33 -12.09
C ASP A 354 -26.67 10.95 -12.48
N LEU A 355 -25.79 9.96 -12.72
CA LEU A 355 -26.20 8.59 -13.02
C LEU A 355 -26.84 7.90 -11.82
N LYS A 356 -26.34 8.16 -10.61
CA LYS A 356 -26.92 7.67 -9.36
C LYS A 356 -28.32 8.26 -9.17
N GLN A 357 -28.42 9.59 -9.23
CA GLN A 357 -29.69 10.30 -9.14
C GLN A 357 -30.70 9.83 -10.20
N LEU A 358 -30.24 9.58 -11.43
CA LEU A 358 -31.08 9.04 -12.51
C LEU A 358 -31.65 7.66 -12.15
N GLY A 359 -30.81 6.78 -11.57
CA GLY A 359 -31.24 5.48 -11.09
C GLY A 359 -32.27 5.57 -9.98
N ASP A 360 -32.03 6.44 -9.00
CA ASP A 360 -32.90 6.62 -7.82
C ASP A 360 -34.25 7.26 -8.21
N GLU A 361 -34.24 8.32 -9.01
CA GLU A 361 -35.45 8.96 -9.54
C GLU A 361 -36.26 7.98 -10.40
N PHE A 362 -35.59 7.16 -11.21
CA PHE A 362 -36.27 6.11 -11.98
C PHE A 362 -36.90 5.04 -11.08
N ARG A 363 -36.19 4.57 -10.05
CA ARG A 363 -36.72 3.57 -9.10
C ARG A 363 -37.96 4.11 -8.38
N ALA A 364 -37.89 5.34 -7.84
CA ALA A 364 -39.00 5.98 -7.16
C ALA A 364 -40.21 6.16 -8.09
N TYR A 365 -39.99 6.67 -9.31
CA TYR A 365 -41.05 6.82 -10.31
C TYR A 365 -41.68 5.47 -10.69
N SER A 366 -40.85 4.45 -10.90
CA SER A 366 -41.32 3.10 -11.26
C SER A 366 -42.15 2.46 -10.15
N GLN A 367 -41.75 2.64 -8.88
CA GLN A 367 -42.51 2.15 -7.73
C GLN A 367 -43.87 2.84 -7.62
N ASN A 368 -43.91 4.17 -7.77
CA ASN A 368 -45.16 4.93 -7.72
C ASN A 368 -46.11 4.54 -8.87
N PHE A 369 -45.59 4.45 -10.10
CA PHE A 369 -46.36 3.99 -11.25
C PHE A 369 -46.85 2.56 -11.07
N TYR A 370 -46.02 1.68 -10.50
CA TYR A 370 -46.42 0.31 -10.21
C TYR A 370 -47.62 0.28 -9.26
N LYS A 371 -47.56 1.04 -8.15
CA LYS A 371 -48.62 1.12 -7.15
C LYS A 371 -49.93 1.71 -7.71
N GLN A 372 -49.85 2.73 -8.56
CA GLN A 372 -51.03 3.44 -9.07
C GLN A 372 -51.68 2.76 -10.28
N GLU A 373 -50.88 2.32 -11.26
CA GLU A 373 -51.36 1.94 -12.59
C GLU A 373 -51.22 0.44 -12.89
N LEU A 374 -50.34 -0.27 -12.17
CA LEU A 374 -50.09 -1.69 -12.39
C LEU A 374 -50.50 -2.58 -11.22
N ASN A 375 -51.00 -2.03 -10.10
CA ASN A 375 -51.38 -2.79 -8.92
C ASN A 375 -52.82 -3.33 -9.00
N PHE A 376 -53.12 -4.09 -10.04
CA PHE A 376 -54.38 -4.81 -10.21
C PHE A 376 -54.15 -6.31 -10.39
N GLU A 377 -55.15 -7.11 -10.01
CA GLU A 377 -55.13 -8.56 -10.15
C GLU A 377 -55.15 -8.97 -11.63
N LEU A 378 -54.25 -9.86 -12.00
CA LEU A 378 -54.20 -10.45 -13.34
C LEU A 378 -54.70 -11.89 -13.24
N LYS A 379 -55.67 -12.26 -14.09
CA LYS A 379 -56.29 -13.60 -14.08
C LYS A 379 -56.00 -14.40 -15.34
N SER A 380 -55.58 -13.75 -16.44
CA SER A 380 -55.37 -14.40 -17.74
C SER A 380 -54.13 -13.90 -18.51
N LYS A 381 -53.70 -14.69 -19.52
CA LYS A 381 -52.66 -14.27 -20.48
C LYS A 381 -53.08 -13.05 -21.31
N ALA A 382 -54.38 -12.79 -21.49
CA ALA A 382 -54.87 -11.62 -22.21
C ALA A 382 -54.57 -10.32 -21.46
N ASP A 383 -54.57 -10.37 -20.13
CA ASP A 383 -54.29 -9.19 -19.29
C ASP A 383 -52.80 -8.77 -19.34
N ILE A 384 -51.90 -9.67 -19.78
CA ILE A 384 -50.50 -9.32 -20.06
C ILE A 384 -50.39 -8.33 -21.25
N LYS A 385 -51.30 -8.43 -22.23
CA LYS A 385 -51.36 -7.45 -23.33
C LYS A 385 -51.78 -6.09 -22.79
N LYS A 386 -52.74 -6.04 -21.86
CA LYS A 386 -53.18 -4.80 -21.19
C LYS A 386 -52.02 -4.14 -20.43
N VAL A 387 -51.25 -4.91 -19.65
CA VAL A 387 -50.04 -4.40 -18.95
C VAL A 387 -49.06 -3.76 -19.93
N LYS A 388 -48.80 -4.42 -21.06
CA LYS A 388 -47.91 -3.87 -22.10
C LYS A 388 -48.45 -2.56 -22.66
N THR A 389 -49.74 -2.49 -22.98
CA THR A 389 -50.38 -1.27 -23.50
C THR A 389 -50.30 -0.13 -22.49
N ILE A 390 -50.63 -0.39 -21.22
CA ILE A 390 -50.55 0.61 -20.14
C ILE A 390 -49.12 1.15 -20.00
N VAL A 391 -48.11 0.28 -20.02
CA VAL A 391 -46.70 0.73 -19.95
C VAL A 391 -46.30 1.51 -21.20
N ASP A 392 -46.68 1.07 -22.40
CA ASP A 392 -46.30 1.75 -23.64
C ASP A 392 -47.01 3.12 -23.79
N GLU A 393 -48.23 3.31 -23.26
CA GLU A 393 -49.03 4.54 -23.38
C GLU A 393 -48.87 5.52 -22.20
N LYS A 394 -48.89 5.03 -20.95
CA LYS A 394 -48.93 5.88 -19.75
C LYS A 394 -47.58 6.08 -19.07
N PHE A 395 -46.58 5.22 -19.31
CA PHE A 395 -45.30 5.34 -18.64
C PHE A 395 -44.38 6.34 -19.37
N SER A 396 -44.28 7.57 -18.87
CA SER A 396 -43.41 8.62 -19.44
C SER A 396 -42.38 9.14 -18.43
N PHE A 397 -41.17 8.61 -18.45
CA PHE A 397 -40.06 9.12 -17.64
C PHE A 397 -39.24 10.18 -18.40
N ASP A 398 -39.10 11.38 -17.84
CA ASP A 398 -38.39 12.49 -18.48
C ASP A 398 -36.87 12.41 -18.28
N LEU A 399 -36.11 12.48 -19.39
CA LEU A 399 -34.64 12.51 -19.39
C LEU A 399 -34.06 13.90 -19.69
N THR A 400 -34.91 14.91 -19.91
CA THR A 400 -34.49 16.23 -20.40
C THR A 400 -33.46 16.89 -19.48
N LYS A 401 -33.70 16.84 -18.16
CA LYS A 401 -32.76 17.29 -17.11
C LYS A 401 -31.35 16.73 -17.27
N TYR A 402 -31.23 15.41 -17.49
CA TYR A 402 -29.94 14.74 -17.61
C TYR A 402 -29.27 14.97 -18.97
N ILE A 403 -30.07 15.09 -20.01
CA ILE A 403 -29.59 15.45 -21.34
C ILE A 403 -28.96 16.86 -21.32
N GLN A 404 -29.62 17.83 -20.68
CA GLN A 404 -29.11 19.19 -20.52
C GLN A 404 -27.78 19.22 -19.77
N LYS A 405 -27.71 18.60 -18.58
CA LYS A 405 -26.46 18.49 -17.81
C LYS A 405 -25.30 17.89 -18.60
N SER A 406 -25.56 16.82 -19.37
CA SER A 406 -24.56 16.17 -20.20
C SER A 406 -24.11 17.07 -21.37
N ASP A 407 -25.03 17.77 -22.02
CA ASP A 407 -24.71 18.70 -23.10
C ASP A 407 -23.92 19.92 -22.58
N GLU A 408 -24.23 20.45 -21.39
CA GLU A 408 -23.50 21.52 -20.70
C GLU A 408 -22.05 21.11 -20.38
N LEU A 409 -21.85 19.97 -19.71
CA LEU A 409 -20.52 19.49 -19.34
C LEU A 409 -19.66 19.17 -20.56
N LYS A 410 -20.28 18.63 -21.62
CA LYS A 410 -19.61 18.44 -22.92
C LYS A 410 -19.14 19.78 -23.49
N PHE A 411 -20.00 20.81 -23.47
CA PHE A 411 -19.69 22.13 -24.00
C PHE A 411 -18.55 22.77 -23.20
N GLU A 412 -18.60 22.74 -21.86
CA GLU A 412 -17.56 23.27 -20.98
C GLU A 412 -16.19 22.65 -21.28
N LEU A 413 -16.11 21.31 -21.31
CA LEU A 413 -14.84 20.61 -21.56
C LEU A 413 -14.35 20.84 -23.00
N ALA A 414 -15.24 20.88 -23.99
CA ALA A 414 -14.88 21.14 -25.38
C ALA A 414 -14.39 22.58 -25.58
N ASP A 415 -15.03 23.57 -24.95
CA ASP A 415 -14.61 24.97 -24.98
C ASP A 415 -13.26 25.16 -24.29
N LYS A 416 -13.06 24.54 -23.11
CA LYS A 416 -11.75 24.54 -22.42
C LYS A 416 -10.64 23.94 -23.30
N LEU A 417 -10.92 22.82 -23.97
CA LEU A 417 -9.99 22.18 -24.90
C LEU A 417 -9.71 23.07 -26.13
N LYS A 418 -10.73 23.73 -26.67
CA LYS A 418 -10.60 24.65 -27.81
C LYS A 418 -9.75 25.86 -27.44
N LYS A 419 -10.00 26.47 -26.27
CA LYS A 419 -9.23 27.59 -25.71
C LYS A 419 -7.77 27.21 -25.46
N SER A 420 -7.49 26.07 -24.83
CA SER A 420 -6.12 25.59 -24.59
C SER A 420 -5.40 25.24 -25.89
N ARG A 421 -6.08 24.61 -26.86
CA ARG A 421 -5.55 24.37 -28.20
C ARG A 421 -5.18 25.68 -28.90
N LYS A 422 -6.08 26.67 -28.92
CA LYS A 422 -5.83 27.99 -29.52
C LYS A 422 -4.63 28.68 -28.87
N ARG A 423 -4.53 28.65 -27.54
CA ARG A 423 -3.36 29.18 -26.79
C ARG A 423 -2.06 28.47 -27.17
N TYR A 424 -2.07 27.14 -27.28
CA TYR A 424 -0.90 26.37 -27.69
C TYR A 424 -0.44 26.73 -29.11
N PHE A 425 -1.35 26.74 -30.10
CA PHE A 425 -0.99 27.10 -31.48
C PHE A 425 -0.56 28.56 -31.60
N LYS A 426 -1.24 29.50 -30.94
CA LYS A 426 -0.84 30.92 -30.91
C LYS A 426 0.55 31.09 -30.27
N GLY A 427 0.82 30.38 -29.17
CA GLY A 427 2.13 30.39 -28.51
C GLY A 427 3.23 29.77 -29.40
N ALA A 428 2.96 28.64 -30.06
CA ALA A 428 3.89 28.02 -30.99
C ALA A 428 4.19 28.93 -32.20
N PHE A 429 3.17 29.60 -32.74
CA PHE A 429 3.33 30.57 -33.82
C PHE A 429 4.09 31.82 -33.37
N LYS A 430 3.85 32.33 -32.15
CA LYS A 430 4.63 33.42 -31.57
C LYS A 430 6.10 33.03 -31.44
N VAL A 431 6.41 31.83 -30.93
CA VAL A 431 7.79 31.32 -30.85
C VAL A 431 8.44 31.23 -32.23
N PHE A 432 7.70 30.80 -33.25
CA PHE A 432 8.19 30.74 -34.62
C PHE A 432 8.47 32.13 -35.19
N ASN A 433 7.57 33.09 -35.04
CA ASN A 433 7.78 34.46 -35.52
C ASN A 433 8.92 35.16 -34.80
N GLU A 434 9.01 35.02 -33.46
CA GLU A 434 10.09 35.59 -32.67
C GLU A 434 11.45 34.94 -32.95
N PHE A 435 11.47 33.70 -33.45
CA PHE A 435 12.71 33.00 -33.82
C PHE A 435 13.43 33.68 -35.00
N PHE A 436 12.69 34.27 -35.94
CA PHE A 436 13.26 34.94 -37.11
C PHE A 436 13.58 36.43 -36.89
N LYS A 437 13.19 37.00 -35.75
CA LYS A 437 13.53 38.39 -35.44
C LYS A 437 14.99 38.48 -35.01
N LEU A 438 15.70 39.47 -35.56
CA LEU A 438 17.03 39.83 -35.10
C LEU A 438 16.94 40.35 -33.66
N ALA A 439 17.79 39.81 -32.79
CA ALA A 439 17.89 40.29 -31.43
C ALA A 439 18.56 41.67 -31.40
N PRO A 440 18.09 42.60 -30.55
CA PRO A 440 18.79 43.85 -30.26
C PRO A 440 20.23 43.60 -29.77
N ASP A 441 21.13 44.56 -30.00
CA ASP A 441 22.51 44.44 -29.53
C ASP A 441 22.61 44.73 -28.02
N TYR A 442 22.42 43.69 -27.20
CA TYR A 442 22.58 43.74 -25.74
C TYR A 442 24.06 43.69 -25.32
N HIS A 443 24.97 44.33 -26.06
CA HIS A 443 26.41 44.25 -25.81
C HIS A 443 26.76 44.71 -24.39
N GLU A 444 26.25 45.87 -23.96
CA GLU A 444 26.55 46.46 -22.65
C GLU A 444 26.00 45.63 -21.49
N GLU A 445 24.74 45.20 -21.55
CA GLU A 445 24.12 44.35 -20.54
C GLU A 445 24.84 43.00 -20.40
N ARG A 446 25.31 42.44 -21.53
CA ARG A 446 26.10 41.21 -21.53
C ARG A 446 27.47 41.41 -20.91
N VAL A 447 28.14 42.53 -21.18
CA VAL A 447 29.42 42.87 -20.53
C VAL A 447 29.21 43.05 -19.02
N LYS A 448 28.13 43.74 -18.63
CA LYS A 448 27.75 43.90 -17.22
C LYS A 448 27.46 42.55 -16.55
N ALA A 449 26.61 41.71 -17.14
CA ALA A 449 26.31 40.37 -16.62
C ALA A 449 27.54 39.45 -16.62
N LYS A 450 28.46 39.59 -17.58
CA LYS A 450 29.74 38.87 -17.60
C LYS A 450 30.65 39.32 -16.46
N ASN A 451 30.68 40.62 -16.17
CA ASN A 451 31.46 41.20 -15.08
C ASN A 451 30.86 40.85 -13.71
N GLU A 452 29.53 40.91 -13.57
CA GLU A 452 28.80 40.43 -12.38
C GLU A 452 29.03 38.93 -12.17
N PHE A 453 28.95 38.12 -13.22
CA PHE A 453 29.28 36.69 -13.14
C PHE A 453 30.73 36.45 -12.74
N LYS A 454 31.70 37.20 -13.29
CA LYS A 454 33.11 37.11 -12.88
C LYS A 454 33.33 37.55 -11.43
N LYS A 455 32.63 38.60 -10.97
CA LYS A 455 32.70 39.10 -9.59
C LYS A 455 32.13 38.07 -8.61
N ALA A 456 30.93 37.57 -8.89
CA ALA A 456 30.31 36.50 -8.12
C ALA A 456 31.17 35.24 -8.12
N GLN A 457 31.79 34.91 -9.27
CA GLN A 457 32.72 33.77 -9.35
C GLN A 457 33.96 33.98 -8.50
N LYS A 458 34.57 35.16 -8.50
CA LYS A 458 35.74 35.47 -7.67
C LYS A 458 35.41 35.43 -6.18
N ASN A 459 34.27 36.01 -5.78
CA ASN A 459 33.82 35.98 -4.38
C ASN A 459 33.53 34.55 -3.93
N PHE A 460 32.81 33.77 -4.75
CA PHE A 460 32.56 32.36 -4.49
C PHE A 460 33.85 31.55 -4.40
N ASP A 461 34.81 31.76 -5.30
CA ASP A 461 36.08 31.02 -5.29
C ASP A 461 36.88 31.33 -3.99
N ILE A 462 36.88 32.58 -3.50
CA ILE A 462 37.53 32.96 -2.23
C ILE A 462 36.86 32.32 -1.02
N GLU A 463 35.54 32.41 -0.91
CA GLU A 463 34.80 31.82 0.23
C GLU A 463 34.82 30.29 0.17
N ALA A 464 34.71 29.70 -1.03
CA ALA A 464 34.88 28.28 -1.23
C ALA A 464 36.28 27.81 -0.81
N GLU A 465 37.34 28.55 -1.10
CA GLU A 465 38.70 28.20 -0.64
C GLU A 465 38.81 28.20 0.88
N LYS A 466 38.33 29.25 1.57
CA LYS A 466 38.32 29.30 3.04
C LYS A 466 37.54 28.12 3.63
N TYR A 467 36.36 27.85 3.07
CA TYR A 467 35.48 26.79 3.51
C TYR A 467 36.07 25.39 3.25
N ILE A 468 36.76 25.19 2.12
CA ILE A 468 37.47 23.95 1.79
C ILE A 468 38.62 23.72 2.77
N ILE A 469 39.40 24.74 3.13
CA ILE A 469 40.51 24.63 4.09
C ILE A 469 39.97 24.22 5.47
N GLU A 470 38.90 24.85 5.94
CA GLU A 470 38.28 24.48 7.21
C GLU A 470 37.78 23.03 7.19
N TYR A 471 37.12 22.63 6.10
CA TYR A 471 36.67 21.25 5.91
C TYR A 471 37.81 20.24 5.87
N GLN A 472 38.91 20.55 5.19
CA GLN A 472 40.09 19.69 5.12
C GLN A 472 40.66 19.44 6.51
N LYS A 473 40.83 20.49 7.31
CA LYS A 473 41.28 20.37 8.71
C LYS A 473 40.36 19.47 9.54
N ARG A 474 39.03 19.66 9.44
CA ARG A 474 38.06 18.81 10.14
C ARG A 474 38.13 17.35 9.66
N ILE A 475 38.22 17.12 8.36
CA ILE A 475 38.33 15.79 7.76
C ILE A 475 39.62 15.09 8.18
N GLU A 476 40.75 15.79 8.21
CA GLU A 476 42.03 15.28 8.71
C GLU A 476 41.93 14.85 10.17
N SER A 477 41.41 15.72 11.04
CA SER A 477 41.18 15.38 12.46
C SER A 477 40.27 14.16 12.64
N ILE A 478 39.22 14.03 11.83
CA ILE A 478 38.32 12.86 11.88
C ILE A 478 39.06 11.60 11.39
N ASN A 479 39.85 11.71 10.32
CA ASN A 479 40.60 10.58 9.78
C ASN A 479 41.69 10.07 10.73
N GLU A 480 42.39 10.96 11.43
CA GLU A 480 43.34 10.59 12.49
C GLU A 480 42.65 9.76 13.57
N LYS A 481 41.50 10.22 14.07
CA LYS A 481 40.69 9.48 15.05
C LYS A 481 40.20 8.14 14.49
N ILE A 482 39.81 8.08 13.21
CA ILE A 482 39.42 6.82 12.56
C ILE A 482 40.61 5.85 12.51
N ASN A 483 41.81 6.32 12.19
CA ASN A 483 43.00 5.48 12.11
C ASN A 483 43.35 4.90 13.48
N GLN A 484 43.30 5.71 14.55
CA GLN A 484 43.48 5.25 15.93
C GLN A 484 42.48 4.14 16.30
N GLU A 485 41.19 4.35 16.01
CA GLU A 485 40.15 3.35 16.30
C GLU A 485 40.30 2.09 15.44
N LEU A 486 40.79 2.20 14.20
CA LEU A 486 41.07 1.06 13.33
C LEU A 486 42.25 0.22 13.84
N GLU A 487 43.29 0.85 14.38
CA GLU A 487 44.43 0.15 15.00
C GLU A 487 43.98 -0.63 16.23
N GLU A 488 43.21 0.00 17.11
CA GLU A 488 42.64 -0.70 18.28
C GLU A 488 41.70 -1.84 17.84
N GLN A 489 40.87 -1.62 16.82
CA GLN A 489 40.00 -2.67 16.29
C GLN A 489 40.80 -3.88 15.78
N LYS A 490 41.90 -3.65 15.05
CA LYS A 490 42.78 -4.73 14.57
C LYS A 490 43.39 -5.51 15.74
N ARG A 491 43.83 -4.80 16.80
CA ARG A 491 44.37 -5.42 18.01
C ARG A 491 43.33 -6.32 18.68
N LEU A 492 42.11 -5.82 18.90
CA LEU A 492 41.01 -6.59 19.49
C LEU A 492 40.63 -7.82 18.64
N GLN A 493 40.58 -7.67 17.31
CA GLN A 493 40.29 -8.77 16.38
C GLN A 493 41.38 -9.86 16.39
N ALA A 494 42.65 -9.48 16.55
CA ALA A 494 43.74 -10.45 16.65
C ALA A 494 43.64 -11.30 17.93
N ILE A 495 43.22 -10.70 19.06
CA ILE A 495 42.99 -11.44 20.31
C ILE A 495 41.74 -12.32 20.19
N ASP A 496 40.63 -11.78 19.66
CA ASP A 496 39.40 -12.55 19.41
C ASP A 496 39.62 -13.78 18.51
N ALA A 497 40.53 -13.67 17.52
CA ALA A 497 40.93 -14.80 16.69
C ALA A 497 41.64 -15.91 17.49
N LYS A 498 42.51 -15.54 18.45
CA LYS A 498 43.15 -16.49 19.37
C LYS A 498 42.13 -17.15 20.31
N LEU A 499 41.23 -16.36 20.90
CA LEU A 499 40.15 -16.86 21.76
C LEU A 499 39.23 -17.86 21.04
N MET A 500 38.96 -17.63 19.76
CA MET A 500 38.18 -18.57 18.95
C MET A 500 38.89 -19.93 18.74
N ILE A 501 40.23 -19.96 18.72
CA ILE A 501 40.99 -21.22 18.66
C ILE A 501 40.82 -21.97 19.99
N HIS A 502 41.03 -21.31 21.12
CA HIS A 502 40.84 -21.91 22.44
C HIS A 502 39.40 -22.35 22.70
N PHE A 503 38.41 -21.60 22.22
CA PHE A 503 37.01 -22.05 22.26
C PHE A 503 36.83 -23.41 21.55
N LYS A 504 37.44 -23.61 20.38
CA LYS A 504 37.35 -24.89 19.64
C LYS A 504 38.04 -26.02 20.40
N GLU A 505 39.18 -25.73 21.03
CA GLU A 505 39.89 -26.69 21.88
C GLU A 505 39.05 -27.09 23.09
N ASN A 506 38.47 -26.12 23.80
CA ASN A 506 37.61 -26.35 24.96
C ASN A 506 36.33 -27.11 24.58
N ASN A 507 35.73 -26.81 23.43
CA ASN A 507 34.62 -27.59 22.88
C ASN A 507 35.02 -29.04 22.58
N SER A 508 36.22 -29.27 22.04
CA SER A 508 36.73 -30.63 21.81
C SER A 508 36.94 -31.39 23.13
N LYS A 509 37.58 -30.74 24.12
CA LYS A 509 37.77 -31.27 25.47
C LYS A 509 36.43 -31.60 26.15
N PHE A 510 35.43 -30.72 26.05
CA PHE A 510 34.08 -30.96 26.58
C PHE A 510 33.42 -32.17 25.91
N ASN A 511 33.51 -32.29 24.58
CA ASN A 511 32.94 -33.45 23.87
C ASN A 511 33.61 -34.77 24.29
N GLN A 512 34.93 -34.76 24.53
CA GLN A 512 35.64 -35.93 25.06
C GLN A 512 35.23 -36.25 26.51
N TYR A 513 35.18 -35.25 27.37
CA TYR A 513 34.69 -35.37 28.76
C TYR A 513 33.27 -35.94 28.80
N TYR A 514 32.34 -35.36 28.03
CA TYR A 514 30.95 -35.80 27.94
C TYR A 514 30.84 -37.27 27.51
N LYS A 515 31.63 -37.66 26.49
CA LYS A 515 31.65 -39.03 25.98
C LYS A 515 32.18 -40.02 27.02
N ASN A 516 33.25 -39.66 27.73
CA ASN A 516 33.89 -40.54 28.72
C ASN A 516 33.08 -40.66 30.02
N THR A 517 32.42 -39.58 30.45
CA THR A 517 31.70 -39.54 31.73
C THR A 517 30.26 -40.02 31.59
N PHE A 518 29.52 -39.60 30.57
CA PHE A 518 28.08 -39.88 30.47
C PHE A 518 27.73 -40.99 29.49
N ILE A 519 28.42 -41.06 28.34
CA ILE A 519 28.13 -42.09 27.32
C ILE A 519 28.79 -43.42 27.69
N ALA A 520 30.06 -43.43 28.13
CA ALA A 520 30.78 -44.65 28.45
C ALA A 520 30.33 -45.30 29.78
N GLN A 521 29.79 -44.53 30.73
CA GLN A 521 29.32 -45.05 32.03
C GLN A 521 27.82 -45.44 32.04
N ALA A 522 27.10 -45.26 30.93
CA ALA A 522 25.68 -45.59 30.82
C ALA A 522 25.45 -47.11 30.76
N LYS A 523 25.11 -47.72 31.92
CA LYS A 523 24.91 -49.18 32.06
C LYS A 523 23.60 -49.73 31.44
N THR A 524 22.63 -48.88 31.10
CA THR A 524 21.32 -49.30 30.57
C THR A 524 21.02 -48.70 29.19
N PRO A 525 20.29 -49.41 28.30
CA PRO A 525 20.01 -48.93 26.93
C PRO A 525 19.28 -47.58 26.90
N ASP A 526 18.33 -47.37 27.81
CA ASP A 526 17.54 -46.12 27.87
C ASP A 526 18.38 -44.93 28.33
N LYS A 527 19.24 -45.12 29.35
CA LYS A 527 20.18 -44.06 29.80
C LYS A 527 21.20 -43.72 28.72
N LEU A 528 21.67 -44.71 27.95
CA LEU A 528 22.57 -44.48 26.82
C LEU A 528 21.88 -43.69 25.70
N LYS A 529 20.61 -43.97 25.41
CA LYS A 529 19.81 -43.24 24.43
C LYS A 529 19.60 -41.78 24.86
N GLN A 530 19.23 -41.55 26.12
CA GLN A 530 19.05 -40.20 26.66
C GLN A 530 20.35 -39.38 26.64
N ALA A 531 21.46 -39.95 27.14
CA ALA A 531 22.77 -39.27 27.14
C ALA A 531 23.25 -38.90 25.72
N LYS A 532 22.92 -39.71 24.70
CA LYS A 532 23.21 -39.38 23.29
C LYS A 532 22.33 -38.24 22.76
N ILE A 533 21.06 -38.17 23.17
CA ILE A 533 20.16 -37.06 22.80
C ILE A 533 20.68 -35.76 23.41
N ASP A 534 20.99 -35.75 24.71
CA ASP A 534 21.46 -34.56 25.41
C ASP A 534 22.81 -34.07 24.86
N GLY A 535 23.74 -34.98 24.56
CA GLY A 535 25.01 -34.66 23.89
C GLY A 535 24.81 -34.01 22.52
N LYS A 536 23.78 -34.47 21.77
CA LYS A 536 23.41 -33.88 20.48
C LYS A 536 22.80 -32.48 20.64
N VAL A 537 22.05 -32.23 21.72
CA VAL A 537 21.52 -30.89 22.03
C VAL A 537 22.66 -29.89 22.24
N PHE A 538 23.67 -30.22 23.06
CA PHE A 538 24.83 -29.34 23.26
C PHE A 538 25.59 -29.04 21.96
N GLN A 539 25.81 -30.07 21.12
CA GLN A 539 26.44 -29.89 19.81
C GLN A 539 25.60 -29.02 18.88
N THR A 540 24.28 -29.17 18.89
CA THR A 540 23.36 -28.36 18.09
C THR A 540 23.41 -26.90 18.54
N ASN A 541 23.40 -26.64 19.86
CA ASN A 541 23.51 -25.28 20.41
C ASN A 541 24.80 -24.58 19.96
N VAL A 542 25.96 -25.27 20.04
CA VAL A 542 27.25 -24.74 19.55
C VAL A 542 27.19 -24.48 18.05
N HIS A 543 26.65 -25.44 17.28
CA HIS A 543 26.52 -25.32 15.83
C HIS A 543 25.67 -24.12 15.43
N ASP A 544 24.52 -23.92 16.08
CA ASP A 544 23.60 -22.82 15.81
C ASP A 544 24.21 -21.45 16.12
N ARG A 545 24.94 -21.32 17.25
CA ARG A 545 25.65 -20.08 17.57
C ARG A 545 26.79 -19.79 16.59
N LEU A 546 27.57 -20.80 16.18
CA LEU A 546 28.60 -20.63 15.16
C LEU A 546 28.01 -20.25 13.79
N ASN A 547 26.85 -20.80 13.43
CA ASN A 547 26.11 -20.40 12.24
C ASN A 547 25.59 -18.97 12.34
N GLY A 548 25.15 -18.53 13.53
CA GLY A 548 24.81 -17.14 13.80
C GLY A 548 25.98 -16.18 13.54
N ILE A 549 27.19 -16.53 13.98
CA ILE A 549 28.41 -15.75 13.72
C ILE A 549 28.75 -15.72 12.22
N LYS A 550 28.60 -16.84 11.50
CA LYS A 550 28.76 -16.85 10.02
C LYS A 550 27.72 -15.97 9.33
N SER A 551 26.48 -15.99 9.80
CA SER A 551 25.39 -15.13 9.30
C SER A 551 25.73 -13.65 9.45
N PHE A 552 26.28 -13.25 10.60
CA PHE A 552 26.77 -11.90 10.85
C PHE A 552 27.82 -11.45 9.81
N GLN A 553 28.79 -12.32 9.47
CA GLN A 553 29.80 -11.99 8.44
C GLN A 553 29.19 -11.79 7.05
N ILE A 554 28.19 -12.62 6.70
CA ILE A 554 27.45 -12.51 5.45
C ILE A 554 26.67 -11.18 5.42
N GLU A 555 26.01 -10.83 6.51
CA GLU A 555 25.23 -9.59 6.64
C GLU A 555 26.12 -8.35 6.52
N LEU A 556 27.28 -8.33 7.19
CA LEU A 556 28.29 -7.27 7.02
C LEU A 556 28.73 -7.11 5.57
N LYS A 557 28.90 -8.21 4.81
CA LYS A 557 29.25 -8.16 3.38
C LYS A 557 28.16 -7.47 2.56
N TYR A 558 26.88 -7.77 2.81
CA TYR A 558 25.75 -7.10 2.14
C TYR A 558 25.62 -5.63 2.54
N LEU A 559 25.82 -5.33 3.82
CA LEU A 559 25.78 -3.97 4.34
C LEU A 559 26.89 -3.10 3.74
N ASN A 560 28.10 -3.65 3.59
CA ASN A 560 29.21 -2.97 2.91
C ASN A 560 28.91 -2.70 1.43
N LYS A 561 28.24 -3.62 0.73
CA LYS A 561 27.76 -3.39 -0.64
C LYS A 561 26.74 -2.25 -0.69
N ASN A 562 25.85 -2.16 0.31
CA ASN A 562 24.87 -1.09 0.43
C ASN A 562 25.52 0.25 0.73
N LEU A 563 26.46 0.30 1.69
CA LEU A 563 27.26 1.49 2.01
C LEU A 563 27.98 2.02 0.78
N HIS A 564 28.54 1.15 -0.06
CA HIS A 564 29.12 1.57 -1.33
C HIS A 564 28.09 2.23 -2.26
N ASN A 565 26.87 1.68 -2.36
CA ASN A 565 25.79 2.29 -3.13
C ASN A 565 25.33 3.63 -2.52
N ILE A 566 25.34 3.77 -1.19
CA ILE A 566 25.05 5.03 -0.47
C ILE A 566 26.14 6.06 -0.78
N TYR A 567 27.42 5.69 -0.72
CA TYR A 567 28.52 6.58 -1.09
C TYR A 567 28.45 7.01 -2.56
N LEU A 568 27.98 6.13 -3.44
CA LEU A 568 27.68 6.47 -4.83
C LEU A 568 26.51 7.45 -4.95
N LEU A 569 25.45 7.29 -4.14
CA LEU A 569 24.33 8.25 -4.06
C LEU A 569 24.82 9.64 -3.61
N LEU A 570 25.65 9.70 -2.57
CA LEU A 570 26.22 10.92 -2.01
C LEU A 570 27.32 11.55 -2.88
N GLY A 571 27.86 10.82 -3.86
CA GLY A 571 28.96 11.31 -4.71
C GLY A 571 30.32 11.30 -4.02
N ILE A 572 30.50 10.46 -2.98
CA ILE A 572 31.74 10.32 -2.20
C ILE A 572 32.38 8.93 -2.38
N SER A 573 31.98 8.20 -3.43
CA SER A 573 32.60 6.91 -3.74
C SER A 573 34.09 7.09 -4.07
N LYS A 574 34.92 6.05 -3.90
CA LYS A 574 36.35 6.09 -4.25
C LYS A 574 36.59 6.60 -5.68
N PHE A 575 35.72 6.19 -6.61
CA PHE A 575 35.76 6.63 -8.01
C PHE A 575 35.40 8.11 -8.17
N ASP A 576 34.43 8.62 -7.40
CA ASP A 576 34.06 10.04 -7.41
C ASP A 576 35.17 10.94 -6.85
N LEU A 577 35.81 10.50 -5.77
CA LEU A 577 36.95 11.20 -5.19
C LEU A 577 38.12 11.24 -6.17
N PHE A 578 38.40 10.14 -6.87
CA PHE A 578 39.41 10.09 -7.93
C PHE A 578 39.08 11.01 -9.10
N ILE A 579 37.86 10.93 -9.64
CA ILE A 579 37.41 11.81 -10.74
C ILE A 579 37.47 13.28 -10.35
N SER A 580 37.21 13.60 -9.08
CA SER A 580 37.24 14.99 -8.62
C SER A 580 38.63 15.64 -8.66
N LYS A 581 39.70 14.84 -8.78
CA LYS A 581 41.07 15.32 -9.00
C LYS A 581 41.41 15.54 -10.47
N ALA A 582 40.58 15.05 -11.40
CA ALA A 582 40.79 15.19 -12.84
C ALA A 582 40.29 16.55 -13.37
N PRO A 583 40.77 17.02 -14.55
CA PRO A 583 40.30 18.26 -15.16
C PRO A 583 38.77 18.30 -15.33
N LYS A 584 38.13 19.44 -15.02
CA LYS A 584 36.65 19.60 -15.00
C LYS A 584 35.95 19.07 -16.26
N LYS A 585 36.53 19.24 -17.45
CA LYS A 585 35.94 18.74 -18.72
C LYS A 585 35.92 17.21 -18.77
N LEU A 586 37.03 16.56 -18.41
CA LEU A 586 37.17 15.10 -18.40
C LEU A 586 36.28 14.49 -17.31
N ALA A 587 36.25 15.10 -16.12
CA ALA A 587 35.39 14.68 -15.02
C ALA A 587 33.89 14.72 -15.41
N ASN A 588 33.45 15.77 -16.09
CA ASN A 588 32.07 15.90 -16.57
C ASN A 588 31.72 14.86 -17.65
N PHE A 589 32.64 14.56 -18.56
CA PHE A 589 32.47 13.55 -19.60
C PHE A 589 32.29 12.14 -19.00
N ILE A 590 33.21 11.74 -18.11
CA ILE A 590 33.17 10.43 -17.43
C ILE A 590 31.94 10.33 -16.51
N SER A 591 31.61 11.41 -15.78
CA SER A 591 30.41 11.44 -14.94
C SER A 591 29.13 11.29 -15.78
N GLY A 592 29.08 11.81 -17.01
CA GLY A 592 27.95 11.70 -17.93
C GLY A 592 27.72 10.28 -18.44
N LEU A 593 28.80 9.60 -18.85
CA LEU A 593 28.76 8.22 -19.33
C LEU A 593 28.29 7.23 -18.27
N THR A 594 28.63 7.47 -17.00
CA THR A 594 28.32 6.53 -15.90
C THR A 594 26.93 6.71 -15.29
N ILE A 595 26.17 7.75 -15.65
CA ILE A 595 24.83 8.05 -15.07
C ILE A 595 23.87 6.85 -15.14
N PRO A 596 23.71 6.13 -16.27
CA PRO A 596 22.74 5.03 -16.37
C PRO A 596 23.05 3.89 -15.38
N PHE A 597 24.32 3.51 -15.28
CA PHE A 597 24.78 2.47 -14.37
C PHE A 597 24.60 2.87 -12.90
N ARG A 598 24.98 4.11 -12.56
CA ARG A 598 24.79 4.67 -11.21
C ARG A 598 23.32 4.70 -10.80
N MET A 599 22.44 5.14 -11.69
CA MET A 599 21.00 5.15 -11.45
C MET A 599 20.41 3.75 -11.29
N LYS A 600 21.00 2.73 -11.91
CA LYS A 600 20.62 1.32 -11.67
C LYS A 600 20.91 0.94 -10.22
N ARG A 601 22.14 1.17 -9.73
CA ARG A 601 22.58 0.85 -8.36
C ARG A 601 21.84 1.65 -7.29
N ILE A 602 21.61 2.95 -7.50
CA ILE A 602 20.77 3.78 -6.61
C ILE A 602 19.36 3.19 -6.53
N GLY A 603 18.81 2.76 -7.66
CA GLY A 603 17.55 2.03 -7.68
C GLY A 603 17.49 0.81 -6.79
N GLU A 604 18.51 -0.03 -6.89
CA GLU A 604 18.65 -1.25 -6.09
C GLU A 604 18.74 -0.91 -4.60
N LEU A 605 19.49 0.13 -4.23
CA LEU A 605 19.57 0.65 -2.86
C LEU A 605 18.17 1.01 -2.30
N TYR A 606 17.41 1.86 -3.02
CA TYR A 606 16.07 2.25 -2.57
C TYR A 606 15.07 1.08 -2.58
N THR A 607 15.22 0.13 -3.50
CA THR A 607 14.40 -1.09 -3.51
C THR A 607 14.63 -1.89 -2.23
N GLN A 608 15.90 -2.11 -1.89
CA GLN A 608 16.29 -2.87 -0.72
C GLN A 608 15.90 -2.16 0.58
N ALA A 609 16.13 -0.84 0.68
CA ALA A 609 15.70 -0.03 1.83
C ALA A 609 14.18 -0.13 2.05
N LYS A 610 13.39 -0.06 0.98
CA LYS A 610 11.93 -0.18 1.06
C LYS A 610 11.46 -1.56 1.51
N ILE A 611 12.10 -2.62 0.99
CA ILE A 611 11.81 -4.01 1.39
C ILE A 611 12.15 -4.25 2.87
N TYR A 612 13.32 -3.76 3.31
CA TYR A 612 13.75 -3.88 4.70
C TYR A 612 12.83 -3.16 5.66
N LYS A 613 12.48 -1.90 5.35
CA LYS A 613 11.49 -1.16 6.12
C LYS A 613 10.16 -1.91 6.19
N SER A 614 9.66 -2.43 5.06
CA SER A 614 8.40 -3.18 5.02
C SER A 614 8.42 -4.47 5.84
N LEU A 615 9.57 -5.13 6.01
CA LEU A 615 9.72 -6.28 6.89
C LEU A 615 9.75 -5.86 8.37
N GLU A 616 10.45 -4.78 8.69
CA GLU A 616 10.49 -4.23 10.05
C GLU A 616 9.12 -3.73 10.50
N ASP A 617 8.37 -3.06 9.61
CA ASP A 617 7.02 -2.58 9.85
C ASP A 617 6.07 -3.71 10.27
N VAL A 618 6.32 -4.95 9.82
CA VAL A 618 5.54 -6.15 10.21
C VAL A 618 6.18 -6.98 11.33
N GLY A 619 7.24 -6.47 11.97
CA GLY A 619 7.94 -7.14 13.06
C GLY A 619 8.87 -8.28 12.63
N LEU A 620 9.35 -8.26 11.39
CA LEU A 620 10.29 -9.26 10.85
C LEU A 620 11.70 -8.66 10.68
N LEU A 621 12.71 -9.52 10.84
CA LEU A 621 14.11 -9.11 10.69
C LEU A 621 14.46 -8.88 9.21
N LYS A 622 15.30 -7.87 8.93
CA LYS A 622 15.78 -7.55 7.56
C LYS A 622 16.38 -8.75 6.82
N GLN A 623 17.10 -9.61 7.55
CA GLN A 623 17.74 -10.83 7.01
C GLN A 623 16.75 -11.83 6.39
N PHE A 624 15.48 -11.81 6.81
CA PHE A 624 14.44 -12.68 6.29
C PHE A 624 14.10 -12.41 4.81
N ALA A 625 14.52 -11.26 4.28
CA ALA A 625 14.38 -10.97 2.85
C ALA A 625 15.03 -12.05 1.96
N TYR A 626 16.10 -12.70 2.39
CA TYR A 626 16.83 -13.66 1.55
C TYR A 626 16.41 -15.11 1.69
N ARG A 627 15.45 -15.37 2.59
CA ARG A 627 14.87 -16.70 2.82
C ARG A 627 13.71 -16.99 1.87
N TYR A 628 13.28 -18.23 1.84
CA TYR A 628 12.13 -18.71 1.08
C TYR A 628 10.89 -18.84 1.97
N PRO A 629 9.66 -18.71 1.40
CA PRO A 629 8.41 -18.79 2.17
C PRO A 629 8.27 -20.04 3.05
N HIS A 630 8.76 -21.20 2.60
CA HIS A 630 8.65 -22.46 3.34
C HIS A 630 9.48 -22.48 4.64
N GLU A 631 10.47 -21.59 4.78
CA GLU A 631 11.33 -21.47 5.97
C GLU A 631 10.70 -20.66 7.11
N PHE A 632 9.45 -20.20 6.95
CA PHE A 632 8.72 -19.37 7.92
C PHE A 632 7.52 -20.10 8.53
N SER A 633 7.18 -19.75 9.78
CA SER A 633 5.94 -20.19 10.43
C SER A 633 4.69 -19.56 9.78
N GLY A 634 3.50 -20.11 10.04
CA GLY A 634 2.24 -19.58 9.50
C GLY A 634 2.04 -18.08 9.79
N GLY A 635 2.25 -17.66 11.04
CA GLY A 635 2.16 -16.25 11.43
C GLY A 635 3.21 -15.35 10.76
N GLN A 636 4.44 -15.85 10.59
CA GLN A 636 5.49 -15.11 9.87
C GLN A 636 5.17 -14.96 8.38
N ARG A 637 4.63 -16.02 7.74
CA ARG A 637 4.15 -15.94 6.34
C ARG A 637 3.02 -14.93 6.20
N GLN A 638 2.09 -14.88 7.16
CA GLN A 638 1.02 -13.90 7.14
C GLN A 638 1.55 -12.46 7.24
N ARG A 639 2.51 -12.21 8.13
CA ARG A 639 3.22 -10.91 8.21
C ARG A 639 3.90 -10.55 6.88
N ILE A 640 4.48 -11.52 6.17
CA ILE A 640 5.07 -11.30 4.83
C ILE A 640 3.99 -10.94 3.79
N VAL A 641 2.83 -11.60 3.81
CA VAL A 641 1.72 -11.27 2.91
C VAL A 641 1.19 -9.86 3.18
N ILE A 642 1.07 -9.48 4.45
CA ILE A 642 0.72 -8.11 4.88
C ILE A 642 1.74 -7.10 4.37
N ALA A 643 3.04 -7.37 4.56
CA ALA A 643 4.12 -6.54 4.02
C ALA A 643 4.03 -6.41 2.50
N ARG A 644 3.74 -7.49 1.77
CA ARG A 644 3.59 -7.47 0.31
C ARG A 644 2.42 -6.59 -0.14
N ALA A 645 1.31 -6.58 0.58
CA ALA A 645 0.19 -5.69 0.29
C ALA A 645 0.57 -4.23 0.57
N LEU A 646 1.21 -3.97 1.71
CA LEU A 646 1.51 -2.62 2.19
C LEU A 646 2.70 -1.93 1.52
N ILE A 647 3.67 -2.68 0.98
CA ILE A 647 4.90 -2.12 0.40
C ILE A 647 4.65 -1.12 -0.75
N SER A 648 3.47 -1.22 -1.37
CA SER A 648 3.02 -0.33 -2.44
C SER A 648 2.37 0.97 -1.96
N GLU A 649 2.18 1.13 -0.65
CA GLU A 649 1.44 2.21 0.01
C GLU A 649 0.03 2.38 -0.58
N PRO A 650 -0.82 1.33 -0.50
CA PRO A 650 -2.16 1.40 -1.05
C PRO A 650 -3.04 2.35 -0.22
N LYS A 651 -4.11 2.86 -0.83
CA LYS A 651 -5.14 3.62 -0.11
C LYS A 651 -6.13 2.70 0.59
N VAL A 652 -6.42 1.55 -0.02
CA VAL A 652 -7.41 0.59 0.45
C VAL A 652 -6.80 -0.81 0.53
N ILE A 653 -7.08 -1.52 1.61
CA ILE A 653 -6.81 -2.95 1.76
C ILE A 653 -8.12 -3.71 1.88
N VAL A 654 -8.22 -4.83 1.17
CA VAL A 654 -9.27 -5.83 1.36
C VAL A 654 -8.61 -7.02 2.04
N ALA A 655 -8.96 -7.28 3.29
CA ALA A 655 -8.43 -8.39 4.05
C ALA A 655 -9.49 -9.49 4.12
N ASP A 656 -9.27 -10.57 3.37
CA ASP A 656 -10.21 -11.70 3.26
C ASP A 656 -9.81 -12.79 4.25
N GLU A 657 -10.42 -12.77 5.44
CA GLU A 657 -10.09 -13.66 6.57
C GLU A 657 -8.58 -13.76 6.83
N PRO A 658 -7.88 -12.62 7.05
CA PRO A 658 -6.43 -12.56 7.11
C PRO A 658 -5.83 -13.27 8.34
N ILE A 659 -6.64 -13.83 9.21
CA ILE A 659 -6.23 -14.51 10.43
C ILE A 659 -6.67 -15.98 10.47
N ALA A 660 -7.32 -16.46 9.40
CA ALA A 660 -7.75 -17.85 9.31
C ALA A 660 -6.55 -18.79 9.50
N SER A 661 -6.78 -19.89 10.22
CA SER A 661 -5.78 -20.96 10.44
C SER A 661 -4.56 -20.56 11.29
N LEU A 662 -4.59 -19.43 12.00
CA LEU A 662 -3.55 -19.03 12.96
C LEU A 662 -3.99 -19.27 14.41
N ASP A 663 -3.04 -19.52 15.31
CA ASP A 663 -3.29 -19.60 16.75
C ASP A 663 -3.80 -18.27 17.32
N ILE A 664 -4.72 -18.32 18.30
CA ILE A 664 -5.40 -17.15 18.89
C ILE A 664 -4.41 -16.04 19.31
N SER A 665 -3.29 -16.40 19.93
CA SER A 665 -2.26 -15.44 20.35
C SER A 665 -1.60 -14.72 19.17
N ILE A 666 -1.38 -15.43 18.06
CA ILE A 666 -0.82 -14.86 16.82
C ILE A 666 -1.86 -14.02 16.10
N GLN A 667 -3.13 -14.44 16.10
CA GLN A 667 -4.24 -13.66 15.53
C GLN A 667 -4.31 -12.26 16.17
N ALA A 668 -4.30 -12.18 17.50
CA ALA A 668 -4.33 -10.90 18.21
C ALA A 668 -3.15 -9.98 17.83
N GLN A 669 -1.94 -10.53 17.71
CA GLN A 669 -0.77 -9.76 17.26
C GLN A 669 -0.91 -9.24 15.82
N VAL A 670 -1.45 -10.06 14.91
CA VAL A 670 -1.66 -9.68 13.50
C VAL A 670 -2.75 -8.62 13.37
N VAL A 671 -3.83 -8.73 14.15
CA VAL A 671 -4.91 -7.73 14.17
C VAL A 671 -4.42 -6.39 14.70
N ASN A 672 -3.67 -6.38 15.80
CA ASN A 672 -3.04 -5.15 16.32
C ASN A 672 -2.14 -4.49 15.28
N LEU A 673 -1.29 -5.30 14.63
CA LEU A 673 -0.44 -4.83 13.55
C LEU A 673 -1.23 -4.18 12.42
N LEU A 674 -2.32 -4.80 11.96
CA LEU A 674 -3.17 -4.25 10.90
C LEU A 674 -3.84 -2.95 11.33
N LYS A 675 -4.36 -2.89 12.56
CA LYS A 675 -4.99 -1.69 13.13
C LYS A 675 -4.02 -0.52 13.20
N ASP A 676 -2.80 -0.75 13.69
CA ASP A 676 -1.76 0.26 13.80
C ASP A 676 -1.28 0.75 12.42
N LEU A 677 -1.10 -0.16 11.46
CA LEU A 677 -0.67 0.19 10.11
C LEU A 677 -1.76 0.96 9.34
N CYS A 678 -3.03 0.64 9.54
CA CYS A 678 -4.14 1.38 8.93
C CYS A 678 -4.22 2.80 9.47
N LYS A 679 -4.10 2.98 10.79
CA LYS A 679 -4.09 4.31 11.43
C LYS A 679 -2.87 5.13 11.05
N THR A 680 -1.68 4.55 11.11
CA THR A 680 -0.41 5.28 10.86
C THR A 680 -0.30 5.73 9.40
N ASN A 681 -0.76 4.90 8.46
CA ASN A 681 -0.62 5.18 7.03
C ASN A 681 -1.91 5.74 6.38
N ASN A 682 -2.95 6.04 7.17
CA ASN A 682 -4.27 6.49 6.68
C ASN A 682 -4.88 5.57 5.61
N ILE A 683 -4.69 4.25 5.77
CA ILE A 683 -5.20 3.23 4.85
C ILE A 683 -6.58 2.81 5.34
N GLY A 684 -7.59 2.86 4.47
CA GLY A 684 -8.90 2.29 4.80
C GLY A 684 -8.91 0.79 4.52
N MET A 685 -9.58 0.02 5.37
CA MET A 685 -9.58 -1.44 5.29
C MET A 685 -11.00 -1.98 5.24
N VAL A 686 -11.26 -2.89 4.30
CA VAL A 686 -12.42 -3.79 4.34
C VAL A 686 -11.94 -5.09 4.97
N PHE A 687 -12.33 -5.32 6.22
CA PHE A 687 -11.97 -6.51 6.96
C PHE A 687 -13.10 -7.55 6.86
N ILE A 688 -12.86 -8.63 6.14
CA ILE A 688 -13.80 -9.73 6.00
C ILE A 688 -13.48 -10.76 7.09
N ALA A 689 -14.45 -11.05 7.94
CA ALA A 689 -14.34 -12.06 8.99
C ALA A 689 -15.60 -12.91 9.05
N HIS A 690 -15.50 -14.05 9.75
CA HIS A 690 -16.65 -14.83 10.20
C HIS A 690 -16.87 -14.72 11.72
N ASP A 691 -15.87 -14.32 12.50
CA ASP A 691 -15.95 -14.16 13.96
C ASP A 691 -16.32 -12.71 14.35
N LEU A 692 -17.44 -12.56 15.06
CA LEU A 692 -17.92 -11.27 15.59
C LEU A 692 -16.95 -10.69 16.63
N SER A 693 -16.41 -11.51 17.53
CA SER A 693 -15.53 -11.06 18.62
C SER A 693 -14.31 -10.30 18.09
N MET A 694 -13.78 -10.75 16.95
CA MET A 694 -12.66 -10.11 16.29
C MET A 694 -13.07 -8.77 15.65
N ILE A 695 -14.26 -8.71 15.03
CA ILE A 695 -14.80 -7.49 14.41
C ILE A 695 -15.04 -6.39 15.45
N GLU A 696 -15.58 -6.74 16.61
CA GLU A 696 -15.75 -5.81 17.75
C GLU A 696 -14.44 -5.09 18.09
N TYR A 697 -13.34 -5.84 18.11
CA TYR A 697 -12.05 -5.33 18.50
C TYR A 697 -11.38 -4.46 17.41
N VAL A 698 -11.57 -4.80 16.13
CA VAL A 698 -10.81 -4.19 15.02
C VAL A 698 -11.56 -3.13 14.23
N ALA A 699 -12.87 -3.27 14.03
CA ALA A 699 -13.63 -2.49 13.07
C ALA A 699 -14.27 -1.25 13.69
N ASP A 700 -14.22 -0.11 13.00
CA ASP A 700 -14.91 1.12 13.39
C ASP A 700 -16.41 1.06 13.03
N SER A 701 -16.73 0.39 11.91
CA SER A 701 -18.10 0.14 11.45
C SER A 701 -18.25 -1.29 10.94
N VAL A 702 -19.47 -1.83 10.98
CA VAL A 702 -19.76 -3.22 10.59
C VAL A 702 -20.90 -3.29 9.58
N GLN A 703 -20.79 -4.25 8.65
CA GLN A 703 -21.74 -4.59 7.61
C GLN A 703 -22.05 -6.09 7.75
N ILE A 704 -23.25 -6.42 8.21
CA ILE A 704 -23.70 -7.80 8.40
C ILE A 704 -24.39 -8.27 7.14
N MET A 705 -23.91 -9.38 6.58
CA MET A 705 -24.30 -9.86 5.25
C MET A 705 -24.91 -11.25 5.33
N HIS A 706 -26.10 -11.42 4.74
CA HIS A 706 -26.80 -12.68 4.62
C HIS A 706 -27.37 -12.84 3.20
N LEU A 707 -27.18 -14.02 2.60
CA LEU A 707 -27.65 -14.35 1.23
C LEU A 707 -27.34 -13.26 0.17
N GLY A 708 -26.13 -12.69 0.24
CA GLY A 708 -25.66 -11.69 -0.73
C GLY A 708 -26.12 -10.26 -0.46
N LYS A 709 -26.92 -9.99 0.58
CA LYS A 709 -27.42 -8.66 0.95
C LYS A 709 -26.87 -8.19 2.30
N ILE A 710 -26.71 -6.88 2.48
CA ILE A 710 -26.48 -6.30 3.81
C ILE A 710 -27.82 -6.26 4.55
N VAL A 711 -27.90 -6.96 5.67
CA VAL A 711 -29.12 -7.05 6.49
C VAL A 711 -29.14 -6.06 7.66
N GLU A 712 -27.96 -5.67 8.14
CA GLU A 712 -27.79 -4.71 9.23
C GLU A 712 -26.42 -4.04 9.10
N SER A 713 -26.34 -2.73 9.30
CA SER A 713 -25.10 -1.97 9.13
C SER A 713 -25.05 -0.71 9.98
N GLY A 714 -23.85 -0.28 10.37
CA GLY A 714 -23.72 0.81 11.33
C GLY A 714 -22.35 0.89 12.00
N LYS A 715 -22.22 1.75 13.01
CA LYS A 715 -21.04 1.74 13.89
C LYS A 715 -21.00 0.44 14.68
N THR A 716 -19.79 -0.08 14.88
CA THR A 716 -19.59 -1.33 15.61
C THR A 716 -20.19 -1.25 17.02
N GLU A 717 -19.91 -0.18 17.76
CA GLU A 717 -20.43 0.01 19.13
C GLU A 717 -21.97 -0.03 19.20
N ALA A 718 -22.66 0.62 18.26
CA ALA A 718 -24.12 0.68 18.24
C ALA A 718 -24.77 -0.69 17.94
N ILE A 719 -24.24 -1.41 16.95
CA ILE A 719 -24.76 -2.74 16.57
C ILE A 719 -24.48 -3.77 17.67
N TYR A 720 -23.33 -3.70 18.34
CA TYR A 720 -22.99 -4.64 19.40
C TYR A 720 -23.76 -4.36 20.69
N ALA A 721 -24.07 -3.09 20.97
CA ALA A 721 -24.94 -2.73 22.08
C ALA A 721 -26.37 -3.22 21.85
N ASN A 722 -26.94 -2.92 20.67
CA ASN A 722 -28.36 -3.12 20.37
C ASN A 722 -28.58 -3.84 19.02
N PRO A 723 -28.23 -5.13 18.88
CA PRO A 723 -28.49 -5.87 17.64
C PRO A 723 -30.00 -6.06 17.42
N VAL A 724 -30.50 -5.70 16.23
CA VAL A 724 -31.95 -5.69 15.94
C VAL A 724 -32.37 -6.86 15.07
N HIS A 725 -31.64 -7.11 13.98
CA HIS A 725 -32.10 -8.03 12.95
C HIS A 725 -32.06 -9.49 13.47
N PRO A 726 -33.07 -10.35 13.21
CA PRO A 726 -33.11 -11.73 13.70
C PRO A 726 -31.86 -12.55 13.36
N TYR A 727 -31.36 -12.37 12.13
CA TYR A 727 -30.09 -12.95 11.68
C TYR A 727 -28.90 -12.55 12.57
N THR A 728 -28.75 -11.25 12.81
CA THR A 728 -27.69 -10.68 13.63
C THR A 728 -27.78 -11.22 15.06
N LEU A 729 -28.97 -11.21 15.65
CA LEU A 729 -29.21 -11.78 16.99
C LEU A 729 -28.77 -13.24 17.08
N ASN A 730 -29.04 -14.04 16.05
CA ASN A 730 -28.61 -15.44 16.01
C ASN A 730 -27.09 -15.58 15.84
N LEU A 731 -26.44 -14.73 15.05
CA LEU A 731 -24.98 -14.68 14.99
C LEU A 731 -24.36 -14.35 16.36
N PHE A 732 -24.93 -13.38 17.10
CA PHE A 732 -24.47 -13.02 18.44
C PHE A 732 -24.69 -14.14 19.47
N LYS A 733 -25.81 -14.88 19.38
CA LYS A 733 -26.07 -16.06 20.23
C LYS A 733 -25.08 -17.19 19.97
N ALA A 734 -24.59 -17.31 18.74
CA ALA A 734 -23.61 -18.32 18.37
C ALA A 734 -22.20 -18.01 18.90
N ILE A 735 -21.95 -16.79 19.42
CA ILE A 735 -20.67 -16.45 20.03
C ILE A 735 -20.53 -17.18 21.38
N PRO A 736 -19.48 -18.00 21.57
CA PRO A 736 -19.24 -18.65 22.84
C PRO A 736 -18.93 -17.61 23.92
N LYS A 737 -19.78 -17.51 24.94
CA LYS A 737 -19.55 -16.69 26.14
C LYS A 737 -18.94 -17.53 27.24
N ILE A 738 -18.08 -16.94 28.07
CA ILE A 738 -17.49 -17.62 29.25
C ILE A 738 -18.60 -18.15 30.18
N SER A 739 -19.72 -17.44 30.28
CA SER A 739 -20.91 -17.87 31.01
C SER A 739 -21.50 -19.20 30.54
N ASN A 740 -21.30 -19.55 29.27
CA ASN A 740 -21.90 -20.73 28.62
C ASN A 740 -20.83 -21.80 28.33
N ALA A 741 -19.62 -21.68 28.91
CA ALA A 741 -18.51 -22.59 28.65
C ALA A 741 -18.79 -24.05 29.05
N ASN A 742 -19.72 -24.27 29.99
CA ASN A 742 -20.12 -25.59 30.47
C ASN A 742 -21.42 -26.12 29.83
N GLU A 743 -22.06 -25.35 28.95
CA GLU A 743 -23.26 -25.77 28.25
C GLU A 743 -22.89 -26.52 26.96
N LYS A 744 -23.60 -27.60 26.65
CA LYS A 744 -23.43 -28.28 25.36
C LYS A 744 -23.79 -27.30 24.24
N PHE A 745 -22.91 -27.17 23.25
CA PHE A 745 -23.16 -26.35 22.08
C PHE A 745 -24.48 -26.78 21.43
N GLN A 746 -25.45 -25.87 21.40
CA GLN A 746 -26.71 -26.09 20.71
C GLN A 746 -26.56 -25.55 19.29
N ASP A 747 -26.94 -26.35 18.29
CA ASP A 747 -26.98 -25.88 16.91
C ASP A 747 -27.98 -24.71 16.81
N VAL A 748 -27.45 -23.50 16.64
CA VAL A 748 -28.27 -22.32 16.34
C VAL A 748 -28.70 -22.44 14.88
N LYS A 749 -29.91 -22.96 14.65
CA LYS A 749 -30.53 -22.88 13.32
C LYS A 749 -30.83 -21.42 13.03
N PHE A 750 -30.18 -20.87 12.00
CA PHE A 750 -30.51 -19.54 11.52
C PHE A 750 -31.98 -19.52 11.07
N GLU A 751 -32.81 -18.75 11.76
CA GLU A 751 -34.21 -18.59 11.41
C GLU A 751 -34.34 -17.99 10.00
N LEU A 752 -34.82 -18.78 9.05
CA LEU A 752 -35.19 -18.33 7.71
C LEU A 752 -36.62 -17.77 7.66
N SER A 753 -37.37 -17.84 8.77
CA SER A 753 -38.76 -17.43 8.87
C SER A 753 -39.00 -15.98 8.47
N TYR A 754 -38.05 -15.08 8.77
CA TYR A 754 -38.17 -13.67 8.37
C TYR A 754 -38.13 -13.46 6.85
N LEU A 755 -37.61 -14.42 6.06
CA LEU A 755 -37.61 -14.35 4.60
C LEU A 755 -39.00 -14.60 4.01
N GLU A 756 -39.85 -15.36 4.70
CA GLU A 756 -41.23 -15.62 4.25
C GLU A 756 -42.05 -14.33 4.25
N GLU A 757 -41.90 -13.51 5.28
CA GLU A 757 -42.51 -12.17 5.36
C GLU A 757 -41.92 -11.18 4.33
N GLN A 758 -40.76 -11.47 3.76
CA GLN A 758 -40.12 -10.69 2.68
C GLN A 758 -40.44 -11.23 1.28
N ALA A 759 -41.24 -12.31 1.19
CA ALA A 759 -41.76 -12.76 -0.08
C ALA A 759 -42.77 -11.75 -0.64
N PHE A 760 -42.91 -11.77 -1.97
CA PHE A 760 -43.94 -10.99 -2.64
C PHE A 760 -45.32 -11.22 -1.98
N PRO A 761 -46.11 -10.17 -1.67
CA PRO A 761 -46.02 -8.77 -2.16
C PRO A 761 -45.19 -7.79 -1.32
N ASN A 762 -44.56 -8.23 -0.24
CA ASN A 762 -43.88 -7.32 0.68
C ASN A 762 -42.51 -6.90 0.12
N VAL A 763 -42.24 -5.59 0.10
CA VAL A 763 -40.97 -5.04 -0.42
C VAL A 763 -40.09 -4.59 0.75
N SER A 764 -38.89 -5.17 0.84
CA SER A 764 -37.91 -4.80 1.85
C SER A 764 -37.08 -3.59 1.43
N ASN A 765 -36.89 -2.66 2.35
CA ASN A 765 -36.05 -1.46 2.21
C ASN A 765 -35.05 -1.37 3.36
N ILE A 766 -34.11 -0.43 3.25
CA ILE A 766 -33.20 -0.07 4.34
C ILE A 766 -33.91 0.99 5.20
N TYR A 767 -33.96 0.77 6.51
CA TYR A 767 -34.50 1.70 7.50
C TYR A 767 -33.41 2.10 8.49
N GLU A 768 -33.42 3.37 8.87
CA GLU A 768 -32.57 3.94 9.90
C GLU A 768 -33.24 3.76 11.27
N ILE A 769 -32.49 3.27 12.24
CA ILE A 769 -32.95 3.05 13.63
C ILE A 769 -32.41 4.15 14.54
N GLU A 770 -31.12 4.47 14.39
CA GLU A 770 -30.42 5.51 15.14
C GLU A 770 -29.70 6.44 14.16
N ASP A 771 -29.90 7.76 14.34
CA ASP A 771 -29.45 8.82 13.42
C ASP A 771 -27.99 8.65 12.99
N GLY A 772 -27.79 8.31 11.71
CA GLY A 772 -26.49 8.24 11.06
C GLY A 772 -25.62 7.05 11.46
N ILE A 773 -26.12 6.16 12.34
CA ILE A 773 -25.28 5.23 13.10
C ILE A 773 -25.74 3.77 12.97
N HIS A 774 -27.03 3.51 12.73
CA HIS A 774 -27.56 2.14 12.67
C HIS A 774 -28.71 1.98 11.66
N TYR A 775 -28.56 1.00 10.76
CA TYR A 775 -29.48 0.69 9.67
C TYR A 775 -29.84 -0.80 9.63
N ILE A 776 -31.07 -1.12 9.26
CA ILE A 776 -31.57 -2.49 9.06
C ILE A 776 -32.26 -2.66 7.71
N TYR A 777 -32.21 -3.87 7.17
CA TYR A 777 -32.94 -4.26 5.97
C TYR A 777 -34.14 -5.13 6.33
N GLY A 778 -35.34 -4.70 5.94
CA GLY A 778 -36.56 -5.45 6.23
C GLY A 778 -37.78 -4.81 5.59
N THR A 779 -38.96 -5.38 5.82
CA THR A 779 -40.24 -4.73 5.49
C THR A 779 -40.58 -3.67 6.55
N GLU A 780 -41.54 -2.79 6.24
CA GLU A 780 -41.98 -1.76 7.19
C GLU A 780 -42.53 -2.38 8.49
N ALA A 781 -43.37 -3.40 8.36
CA ALA A 781 -43.91 -4.15 9.49
C ALA A 781 -42.82 -4.88 10.30
N GLN A 782 -41.78 -5.40 9.63
CA GLN A 782 -40.64 -6.05 10.29
C GLN A 782 -39.84 -5.06 11.14
N ARG A 783 -39.53 -3.88 10.58
CA ARG A 783 -38.86 -2.81 11.33
C ARG A 783 -39.61 -2.52 12.63
N ASP A 784 -40.92 -2.27 12.55
CA ASP A 784 -41.72 -1.90 13.72
C ASP A 784 -41.76 -3.02 14.76
N LYS A 785 -41.93 -4.27 14.31
CA LYS A 785 -41.89 -5.47 15.16
C LYS A 785 -40.54 -5.64 15.86
N TRP A 786 -39.43 -5.49 15.14
CA TRP A 786 -38.09 -5.67 15.71
C TRP A 786 -37.71 -4.53 16.66
N ILE A 787 -38.09 -3.29 16.38
CA ILE A 787 -37.89 -2.14 17.28
C ILE A 787 -38.73 -2.28 18.55
N GLN A 788 -39.98 -2.75 18.45
CA GLN A 788 -40.82 -3.02 19.63
C GLN A 788 -40.21 -4.12 20.52
N ASN A 789 -39.70 -5.18 19.92
CA ASN A 789 -39.03 -6.26 20.65
C ASN A 789 -37.75 -5.81 21.37
N LEU A 790 -37.07 -4.76 20.89
CA LEU A 790 -35.97 -4.13 21.60
C LEU A 790 -36.45 -3.35 22.83
N LYS A 791 -37.48 -2.51 22.67
CA LYS A 791 -38.05 -1.72 23.77
C LYS A 791 -38.65 -2.57 24.89
N ASN A 792 -39.11 -3.79 24.59
CA ASN A 792 -39.65 -4.71 25.58
C ASN A 792 -38.57 -5.53 26.33
N LYS A 793 -37.28 -5.38 25.97
CA LYS A 793 -36.15 -6.02 26.66
C LYS A 793 -35.39 -5.10 27.61
N GLU A 794 -35.56 -3.79 27.48
CA GLU A 794 -35.20 -2.78 28.49
C GLU A 794 -36.24 -2.77 29.61
#